data_AF-A0A975LHS8-F1
#
_entry.id   AF-A0A975LHS8-F1
#
_cell.length_a   1.000
_cell.length_b   1.000
_cell.length_c   1.000
_cell.angle_alpha   90.00
_cell.angle_beta   90.00
_cell.angle_gamma   90.00
#
_symmetry.space_group_name_H-M   'P 1'
#
loop_
_entity.id
_entity.type
_entity.pdbx_description
1 polymer ?
#
loop_
_entity_poly.entity_id
_entity_poly.type
_entity_poly.pdbx_seq_one_letter_code
_entity_poly.pdbx_strand_id
1 'polypeptide(L)'
;MKNFKNLLSILLLFIVVFTLTSCDNEEEINLSVSNESLSIVLNAKMTLDFETNDKDGVVFNSSDEAVVLVNEEGVIEALSLGTATVTITSKTDSNVSVSVSITVIKQNPTEIKIIGEDKVFLGSGTQLNLEIVPNHAKDEVIWSSSDESIATVDENGLVTTVGEGEVTIIATSAEDTNIKGIHEITVLLPSPTSLVIEGKTSLLLTETMNLTVTVDPILASNEVKWSSSDENIVTVDDNGLVTPVGEGQVTITAVSMLDESIANTMEITVANNILVDKNVVSGDTFEYLGYMFTYGVNLFNNIQEAIDVATSDVNIYITPGIYEDNFTINKNGIHLLGANYDKDSNLVTRTEETVLKGVITIGECEDIIINGFKFTDTAQIVSESDHLINKLEISYNLIENINYSTSEIKGFIQFVSSSIDTGVQNISITHNQFDHIYATENEAKLVRPIWISYTKLVNITNNVFSNYDRDVFIEYTSGTILVKENSFENNSARALQIVGFLDGDINVSENSFKNSNDWAIAIWGKSEYEHGILIEVTHNTIDTALKGIMIDPEYKNSQGSWVADKIIFANANYNIIKNVTSYYGYSSDVYPVDFTKNYWGTETPIIDQFGNLTENEYRDYYTTEEEVPSSEETAIVYPNDIIISNPIANMNSGDTYQLNLQVLPIDASINHVYWLSSDQTIVSVSQDGLLTAIKSGIAEIMVTSADNSKIIKVFTVVVDAEAGIKLSFSNTDNNLIVGDTLEIAEKAFPVSEIDHEVIWSSSDEQVATVDQNGLVTTISEGVVTITVSFADNELIRTSVTLNVYNQLDMNNLFDLISMYQTISSKSYYFTSYGATNYTVNTNKSIASYFYDRNVIQQDIIGISDYTRTGRLMSSIPNEYPSYNEDNINWIVVHDTANTSSSATAAMHALYLHNLTNNPSNTTYVSWHYTVDENEIIHHIPDNERAFHAGDGSRLVGEGNYEGGGNTNGIGIEMAVNKGSDIYKTWHKTAKLVAMLLVKYNLPIDNYKFHHDFSGKDCPRTLRNARLTSEFRKMVEIEYEIRLNHKDAKITMKSNYPEYLDDSGRIIKLPLLPMTVSYDVTVTENGVTETRTFYTYLPGSKS
;
A
#
# COMPACT_ATOMS: atom_id res chain seq x y z
N MET A 1 7.40 -49.21 -94.83
CA MET A 1 7.01 -49.25 -96.27
C MET A 1 6.78 -47.79 -96.68
N LYS A 2 7.44 -47.20 -97.68
CA LYS A 2 7.46 -47.50 -99.13
C LYS A 2 6.05 -47.66 -99.70
N ASN A 3 5.65 -46.84 -100.69
CA ASN A 3 5.15 -47.33 -102.00
C ASN A 3 4.64 -46.20 -102.92
N PHE A 4 4.69 -46.50 -104.23
CA PHE A 4 3.83 -45.96 -105.32
C PHE A 4 4.04 -44.50 -105.77
N LYS A 5 3.78 -44.13 -107.04
CA LYS A 5 3.77 -44.88 -108.33
C LYS A 5 3.61 -43.92 -109.52
N ASN A 6 4.37 -44.15 -110.60
CA ASN A 6 3.94 -44.01 -112.02
C ASN A 6 3.50 -42.60 -112.54
N LEU A 7 3.32 -42.32 -113.84
CA LEU A 7 3.35 -43.15 -115.08
C LEU A 7 3.75 -42.32 -116.33
N LEU A 8 4.45 -42.96 -117.30
CA LEU A 8 4.39 -42.73 -118.77
C LEU A 8 4.89 -41.35 -119.35
N SER A 9 5.38 -41.23 -120.60
CA SER A 9 5.37 -42.17 -121.74
C SER A 9 6.55 -42.01 -122.73
N ILE A 10 6.99 -43.13 -123.36
CA ILE A 10 7.15 -43.33 -124.83
C ILE A 10 8.17 -42.42 -125.59
N LEU A 11 9.16 -42.87 -126.39
CA LEU A 11 9.46 -44.17 -127.06
C LEU A 11 11.04 -44.30 -127.22
N LEU A 12 11.79 -44.90 -128.18
CA LEU A 12 11.64 -45.68 -129.43
C LEU A 12 12.94 -46.45 -129.81
N LEU A 13 12.96 -47.81 -129.79
CA LEU A 13 13.91 -48.71 -130.51
C LEU A 13 15.44 -48.54 -130.19
N PHE A 14 16.44 -49.29 -130.71
CA PHE A 14 16.61 -50.58 -131.45
C PHE A 14 17.82 -51.29 -130.72
N ILE A 15 17.80 -52.57 -130.34
CA ILE A 15 18.43 -53.76 -131.02
C ILE A 15 19.91 -53.59 -131.50
N VAL A 16 20.79 -54.62 -131.63
CA VAL A 16 21.08 -55.92 -130.95
C VAL A 16 22.23 -56.65 -131.71
N VAL A 17 23.12 -57.38 -131.01
CA VAL A 17 23.85 -58.61 -131.48
C VAL A 17 24.96 -58.55 -132.59
N PHE A 18 26.15 -59.02 -132.19
CA PHE A 18 27.15 -59.89 -132.89
C PHE A 18 27.76 -59.57 -134.28
N THR A 19 29.10 -59.41 -134.27
CA THR A 19 30.15 -60.17 -135.02
C THR A 19 30.12 -60.39 -136.56
N LEU A 20 31.35 -60.52 -137.10
CA LEU A 20 31.79 -61.30 -138.29
C LEU A 20 32.17 -60.54 -139.59
N THR A 21 33.49 -60.48 -139.81
CA THR A 21 34.22 -60.83 -141.05
C THR A 21 34.25 -59.95 -142.31
N SER A 22 35.46 -59.99 -142.90
CA SER A 22 35.83 -59.91 -144.33
C SER A 22 35.82 -58.56 -145.06
N CYS A 23 37.04 -58.03 -145.20
CA CYS A 23 37.60 -57.25 -146.31
C CYS A 23 36.94 -55.92 -146.73
N ASP A 24 37.66 -54.87 -146.35
CA ASP A 24 38.07 -53.75 -147.22
C ASP A 24 37.00 -52.70 -147.57
N ASN A 25 36.63 -51.88 -146.56
CA ASN A 25 36.73 -50.40 -146.54
C ASN A 25 36.30 -49.86 -145.13
N GLU A 26 36.40 -48.54 -144.90
CA GLU A 26 36.46 -47.91 -143.55
C GLU A 26 35.09 -47.50 -142.93
N GLU A 27 35.06 -47.25 -141.61
CA GLU A 27 33.89 -46.84 -140.80
C GLU A 27 34.10 -45.47 -140.08
N GLU A 28 33.01 -44.84 -139.62
CA GLU A 28 32.88 -43.39 -139.32
C GLU A 28 32.85 -43.02 -137.81
N ILE A 29 33.14 -41.76 -137.46
CA ILE A 29 33.31 -41.25 -136.08
C ILE A 29 32.01 -40.63 -135.53
N ASN A 30 31.79 -40.75 -134.21
CA ASN A 30 30.64 -40.19 -133.47
C ASN A 30 31.08 -39.43 -132.21
N LEU A 31 30.42 -38.29 -131.93
CA LEU A 31 30.64 -37.41 -130.78
C LEU A 31 29.31 -36.76 -130.35
N SER A 32 29.03 -36.64 -129.04
CA SER A 32 27.80 -36.04 -128.52
C SER A 32 27.96 -35.43 -127.11
N VAL A 33 27.00 -34.61 -126.67
CA VAL A 33 26.93 -33.97 -125.34
C VAL A 33 25.59 -34.23 -124.68
N SER A 34 25.59 -34.37 -123.35
CA SER A 34 24.37 -34.68 -122.57
C SER A 34 23.41 -33.49 -122.42
N ASN A 35 23.89 -32.26 -122.56
CA ASN A 35 23.09 -31.03 -122.53
C ASN A 35 23.66 -30.00 -123.51
N GLU A 36 22.81 -29.33 -124.29
CA GLU A 36 23.22 -28.21 -125.17
C GLU A 36 23.36 -26.87 -124.42
N SER A 37 22.80 -26.77 -123.20
CA SER A 37 22.98 -25.59 -122.33
C SER A 37 22.88 -25.90 -120.84
N LEU A 38 23.56 -25.11 -120.00
CA LEU A 38 23.63 -25.23 -118.54
C LEU A 38 23.65 -23.85 -117.85
N SER A 39 23.48 -23.82 -116.53
CA SER A 39 23.62 -22.61 -115.71
C SER A 39 24.32 -22.90 -114.38
N ILE A 40 25.09 -21.94 -113.89
CA ILE A 40 26.02 -22.09 -112.76
C ILE A 40 26.10 -20.79 -111.94
N VAL A 41 26.32 -20.90 -110.63
CA VAL A 41 26.46 -19.72 -109.75
C VAL A 41 27.88 -19.15 -109.84
N LEU A 42 28.00 -17.82 -109.76
CA LEU A 42 29.28 -17.12 -109.79
C LEU A 42 30.29 -17.68 -108.76
N ASN A 43 31.53 -17.94 -109.20
CA ASN A 43 32.63 -18.62 -108.49
C ASN A 43 32.47 -20.15 -108.26
N ALA A 44 31.46 -20.82 -108.83
CA ALA A 44 31.35 -22.28 -108.76
C ALA A 44 32.08 -22.99 -109.92
N LYS A 45 32.29 -24.31 -109.77
CA LYS A 45 32.91 -25.20 -110.77
C LYS A 45 32.03 -26.42 -111.06
N MET A 46 32.14 -26.97 -112.27
CA MET A 46 31.34 -28.11 -112.76
C MET A 46 32.13 -28.86 -113.85
N THR A 47 31.83 -30.13 -114.12
CA THR A 47 32.42 -30.86 -115.26
C THR A 47 31.39 -31.03 -116.37
N LEU A 48 31.81 -30.86 -117.64
CA LEU A 48 30.97 -31.10 -118.80
C LEU A 48 30.86 -32.60 -119.11
N ASP A 49 29.70 -33.01 -119.64
CA ASP A 49 29.33 -34.42 -119.84
C ASP A 49 29.10 -34.70 -121.34
N PHE A 50 29.87 -35.65 -121.88
CA PHE A 50 30.01 -35.89 -123.32
C PHE A 50 30.47 -37.33 -123.62
N GLU A 51 30.12 -37.86 -124.79
CA GLU A 51 30.53 -39.19 -125.26
C GLU A 51 31.17 -39.14 -126.66
N THR A 52 32.19 -39.96 -126.90
CA THR A 52 32.90 -40.08 -128.19
C THR A 52 33.34 -41.51 -128.47
N ASN A 53 33.44 -41.90 -129.75
CA ASN A 53 34.12 -43.13 -130.17
C ASN A 53 35.55 -42.89 -130.74
N ASP A 54 36.00 -41.62 -130.77
CA ASP A 54 37.34 -41.22 -131.19
C ASP A 54 38.42 -41.78 -130.24
N LYS A 55 39.43 -42.45 -130.80
CA LYS A 55 40.52 -43.10 -130.04
C LYS A 55 41.67 -42.17 -129.70
N ASP A 56 41.85 -41.09 -130.45
CA ASP A 56 42.81 -40.03 -130.15
C ASP A 56 42.19 -38.95 -129.24
N GLY A 57 40.86 -38.94 -129.14
CA GLY A 57 40.06 -38.22 -128.15
C GLY A 57 39.50 -36.88 -128.67
N VAL A 58 39.30 -35.92 -127.77
CA VAL A 58 38.73 -34.61 -128.09
C VAL A 58 39.60 -33.43 -127.65
N VAL A 59 39.24 -32.22 -128.10
CA VAL A 59 39.74 -30.92 -127.62
C VAL A 59 38.55 -30.05 -127.20
N PHE A 60 38.72 -29.26 -126.12
CA PHE A 60 37.74 -28.28 -125.64
C PHE A 60 38.20 -26.84 -125.97
N ASN A 61 37.25 -25.94 -126.21
CA ASN A 61 37.51 -24.50 -126.34
C ASN A 61 36.30 -23.68 -125.87
N SER A 62 36.49 -22.72 -124.96
CA SER A 62 35.44 -21.74 -124.57
C SER A 62 35.36 -20.56 -125.54
N SER A 63 34.16 -20.04 -125.79
CA SER A 63 33.97 -18.80 -126.56
C SER A 63 34.33 -17.53 -125.78
N ASP A 64 34.34 -17.61 -124.44
CA ASP A 64 34.75 -16.51 -123.55
C ASP A 64 35.27 -17.07 -122.21
N GLU A 65 36.60 -17.15 -122.11
CA GLU A 65 37.32 -17.63 -120.91
C GLU A 65 37.24 -16.66 -119.72
N ALA A 66 36.82 -15.41 -119.90
CA ALA A 66 36.60 -14.47 -118.79
C ALA A 66 35.22 -14.67 -118.12
N VAL A 67 34.30 -15.37 -118.79
CA VAL A 67 32.99 -15.77 -118.23
C VAL A 67 33.05 -17.23 -117.76
N VAL A 68 33.52 -18.14 -118.62
CA VAL A 68 33.69 -19.57 -118.30
C VAL A 68 35.02 -20.11 -118.85
N LEU A 69 35.94 -20.43 -117.96
CA LEU A 69 37.16 -21.18 -118.28
C LEU A 69 36.82 -22.67 -118.51
N VAL A 70 37.59 -23.40 -119.33
CA VAL A 70 37.52 -24.87 -119.45
C VAL A 70 38.93 -25.48 -119.51
N ASN A 71 39.12 -26.66 -118.93
CA ASN A 71 40.41 -27.37 -118.95
C ASN A 71 40.41 -28.64 -119.84
N GLU A 72 41.55 -29.34 -119.94
CA GLU A 72 41.71 -30.51 -120.82
C GLU A 72 40.82 -31.72 -120.43
N GLU A 73 40.38 -31.81 -119.17
CA GLU A 73 39.43 -32.81 -118.69
C GLU A 73 37.94 -32.36 -118.77
N GLY A 74 37.65 -31.19 -119.37
CA GLY A 74 36.29 -30.67 -119.54
C GLY A 74 35.68 -30.05 -118.28
N VAL A 75 36.48 -29.70 -117.27
CA VAL A 75 36.03 -28.97 -116.07
C VAL A 75 35.92 -27.49 -116.39
N ILE A 76 34.75 -26.91 -116.09
CA ILE A 76 34.43 -25.49 -116.23
C ILE A 76 34.42 -24.74 -114.90
N GLU A 77 34.78 -23.46 -114.94
CA GLU A 77 34.79 -22.54 -113.79
C GLU A 77 34.13 -21.20 -114.15
N ALA A 78 33.19 -20.75 -113.31
CA ALA A 78 32.32 -19.61 -113.57
C ALA A 78 32.88 -18.32 -112.96
N LEU A 79 33.52 -17.48 -113.78
CA LEU A 79 34.36 -16.36 -113.32
C LEU A 79 33.66 -15.00 -113.32
N SER A 80 32.69 -14.77 -114.21
CA SER A 80 31.92 -13.53 -114.27
C SER A 80 30.48 -13.76 -114.77
N LEU A 81 29.57 -12.81 -114.50
CA LEU A 81 28.17 -12.91 -114.92
C LEU A 81 28.05 -12.73 -116.44
N GLY A 82 27.50 -13.73 -117.14
CA GLY A 82 27.39 -13.72 -118.61
C GLY A 82 27.04 -15.10 -119.16
N THR A 83 27.22 -15.28 -120.47
CA THR A 83 27.03 -16.56 -121.17
C THR A 83 28.19 -16.85 -122.12
N ALA A 84 28.76 -18.06 -122.04
CA ALA A 84 29.86 -18.52 -122.89
C ALA A 84 29.57 -19.93 -123.44
N THR A 85 30.07 -20.25 -124.63
CA THR A 85 29.83 -21.53 -125.29
C THR A 85 31.11 -22.34 -125.38
N VAL A 86 31.13 -23.51 -124.74
CA VAL A 86 32.24 -24.46 -124.85
C VAL A 86 31.99 -25.40 -126.02
N THR A 87 32.97 -25.57 -126.89
CA THR A 87 32.91 -26.48 -128.05
C THR A 87 33.88 -27.65 -127.85
N ILE A 88 33.43 -28.85 -128.21
CA ILE A 88 34.15 -30.12 -128.13
C ILE A 88 34.32 -30.65 -129.55
N THR A 89 35.55 -30.98 -129.95
CA THR A 89 35.89 -31.41 -131.31
C THR A 89 36.70 -32.70 -131.30
N SER A 90 36.41 -33.62 -132.22
CA SER A 90 37.19 -34.84 -132.48
C SER A 90 38.63 -34.51 -132.91
N LYS A 91 39.59 -35.34 -132.50
CA LYS A 91 41.00 -35.22 -132.93
C LYS A 91 41.27 -35.96 -134.24
N THR A 92 40.54 -37.04 -134.51
CA THR A 92 40.74 -37.87 -135.72
C THR A 92 39.94 -37.36 -136.93
N ASP A 93 38.79 -36.69 -136.76
CA ASP A 93 38.15 -35.90 -137.80
C ASP A 93 37.66 -34.53 -137.27
N SER A 94 38.35 -33.46 -137.71
CA SER A 94 38.01 -32.07 -137.39
C SER A 94 36.63 -31.59 -137.84
N ASN A 95 35.92 -32.34 -138.69
CA ASN A 95 34.55 -32.02 -139.10
C ASN A 95 33.50 -32.45 -138.05
N VAL A 96 33.88 -33.30 -137.07
CA VAL A 96 33.00 -33.81 -136.03
C VAL A 96 33.15 -32.98 -134.75
N SER A 97 32.15 -32.15 -134.43
CA SER A 97 32.15 -31.25 -133.26
C SER A 97 30.74 -31.00 -132.70
N VAL A 98 30.66 -30.63 -131.42
CA VAL A 98 29.43 -30.30 -130.67
C VAL A 98 29.70 -29.17 -129.66
N SER A 99 28.66 -28.45 -129.21
CA SER A 99 28.82 -27.28 -128.33
C SER A 99 27.80 -27.24 -127.18
N VAL A 100 28.17 -26.61 -126.07
CA VAL A 100 27.36 -26.43 -124.85
C VAL A 100 27.40 -24.95 -124.41
N SER A 101 26.24 -24.33 -124.19
CA SER A 101 26.15 -22.92 -123.75
C SER A 101 25.96 -22.80 -122.23
N ILE A 102 26.83 -22.07 -121.55
CA ILE A 102 26.91 -21.97 -120.08
C ILE A 102 26.58 -20.55 -119.64
N THR A 103 25.63 -20.37 -118.72
CA THR A 103 25.25 -19.05 -118.16
C THR A 103 25.56 -18.93 -116.66
N VAL A 104 26.06 -17.76 -116.22
CA VAL A 104 26.53 -17.52 -114.85
C VAL A 104 25.63 -16.51 -114.10
N ILE A 105 25.22 -16.83 -112.85
CA ILE A 105 24.19 -16.07 -112.09
C ILE A 105 24.60 -15.65 -110.64
N LYS A 106 23.95 -14.60 -110.10
CA LYS A 106 24.00 -14.15 -108.68
C LYS A 106 22.97 -14.91 -107.82
N GLN A 107 23.23 -15.06 -106.52
CA GLN A 107 22.26 -15.51 -105.50
C GLN A 107 21.88 -14.36 -104.56
N ASN A 108 20.61 -14.33 -104.14
CA ASN A 108 20.02 -13.32 -103.25
C ASN A 108 19.61 -13.95 -101.89
N PRO A 109 19.44 -13.16 -100.82
CA PRO A 109 18.89 -13.62 -99.55
C PRO A 109 17.40 -13.99 -99.67
N THR A 110 16.90 -14.72 -98.67
CA THR A 110 15.50 -15.20 -98.59
C THR A 110 14.87 -15.08 -97.20
N GLU A 111 15.68 -14.91 -96.15
CA GLU A 111 15.22 -14.79 -94.77
C GLU A 111 16.27 -14.00 -93.96
N ILE A 112 15.81 -13.18 -93.02
CA ILE A 112 16.64 -12.54 -91.98
C ILE A 112 16.11 -13.00 -90.63
N LYS A 113 16.99 -13.42 -89.72
CA LYS A 113 16.67 -13.66 -88.31
C LYS A 113 17.43 -12.68 -87.43
N ILE A 114 16.78 -12.25 -86.36
CA ILE A 114 17.40 -11.50 -85.27
C ILE A 114 17.63 -12.47 -84.11
N ILE A 115 18.71 -12.28 -83.35
CA ILE A 115 19.07 -13.10 -82.19
C ILE A 115 19.55 -12.16 -81.08
N GLY A 116 18.90 -12.20 -79.92
CA GLY A 116 19.23 -11.38 -78.76
C GLY A 116 18.42 -11.77 -77.52
N GLU A 117 18.30 -10.86 -76.56
CA GLU A 117 17.54 -11.08 -75.33
C GLU A 117 16.08 -10.62 -75.49
N ASP A 118 15.13 -11.46 -75.09
CA ASP A 118 13.68 -11.16 -75.15
C ASP A 118 13.21 -10.24 -74.00
N LYS A 119 14.07 -10.00 -72.99
CA LYS A 119 13.76 -9.21 -71.79
C LYS A 119 14.97 -8.40 -71.35
N VAL A 120 14.76 -7.11 -71.10
CA VAL A 120 15.83 -6.14 -70.76
C VAL A 120 15.34 -5.22 -69.65
N PHE A 121 16.17 -4.93 -68.65
CA PHE A 121 15.82 -3.95 -67.62
C PHE A 121 15.98 -2.50 -68.11
N LEU A 122 15.10 -1.62 -67.63
CA LEU A 122 15.16 -0.18 -67.92
C LEU A 122 16.52 0.40 -67.48
N GLY A 123 17.21 1.08 -68.41
CA GLY A 123 18.55 1.63 -68.22
C GLY A 123 19.71 0.67 -68.50
N SER A 124 19.48 -0.62 -68.80
CA SER A 124 20.56 -1.59 -69.08
C SER A 124 20.94 -1.72 -70.56
N GLY A 125 19.95 -1.72 -71.46
CA GLY A 125 20.16 -2.00 -72.90
C GLY A 125 20.56 -3.45 -73.22
N THR A 126 20.57 -3.82 -74.51
CA THR A 126 21.08 -5.13 -74.99
C THR A 126 21.55 -5.05 -76.45
N GLN A 127 22.35 -6.01 -76.91
CA GLN A 127 22.89 -6.07 -78.29
C GLN A 127 22.22 -7.20 -79.09
N LEU A 128 21.53 -6.84 -80.17
CA LEU A 128 20.94 -7.79 -81.11
C LEU A 128 21.95 -8.18 -82.20
N ASN A 129 21.82 -9.41 -82.71
CA ASN A 129 22.67 -9.99 -83.75
C ASN A 129 21.81 -10.51 -84.92
N LEU A 130 22.43 -10.81 -86.07
CA LEU A 130 21.73 -11.16 -87.31
C LEU A 130 22.22 -12.49 -87.91
N GLU A 131 21.29 -13.25 -88.48
CA GLU A 131 21.57 -14.38 -89.39
C GLU A 131 20.82 -14.18 -90.72
N ILE A 132 21.53 -14.27 -91.84
CA ILE A 132 20.97 -14.11 -93.20
C ILE A 132 21.00 -15.47 -93.92
N VAL A 133 19.85 -15.91 -94.44
CA VAL A 133 19.70 -17.20 -95.12
C VAL A 133 19.47 -17.01 -96.63
N PRO A 134 20.18 -17.74 -97.51
CA PRO A 134 21.26 -18.70 -97.21
C PRO A 134 22.58 -18.01 -96.87
N ASN A 135 23.44 -18.69 -96.08
CA ASN A 135 24.69 -18.23 -95.46
C ASN A 135 25.82 -17.76 -96.43
N HIS A 136 25.53 -17.58 -97.72
CA HIS A 136 26.43 -17.00 -98.73
C HIS A 136 25.81 -15.82 -99.50
N ALA A 137 24.52 -15.52 -99.26
CA ALA A 137 23.94 -14.24 -99.62
C ALA A 137 24.57 -13.12 -98.76
N LYS A 138 24.58 -11.91 -99.29
CA LYS A 138 24.97 -10.69 -98.57
C LYS A 138 23.91 -9.62 -98.81
N ASP A 139 23.65 -8.86 -97.76
CA ASP A 139 22.66 -7.79 -97.72
C ASP A 139 23.10 -6.77 -96.66
N GLU A 140 22.60 -5.55 -96.76
CA GLU A 140 22.64 -4.55 -95.69
C GLU A 140 21.25 -4.50 -95.05
N VAL A 141 21.16 -4.14 -93.76
CA VAL A 141 19.85 -4.08 -93.07
C VAL A 141 19.63 -2.74 -92.39
N ILE A 142 18.37 -2.34 -92.32
CA ILE A 142 17.89 -1.14 -91.65
C ILE A 142 17.13 -1.58 -90.39
N TRP A 143 17.64 -1.18 -89.23
CA TRP A 143 17.00 -1.39 -87.94
C TRP A 143 15.90 -0.35 -87.67
N SER A 144 14.90 -0.73 -86.89
CA SER A 144 13.80 0.14 -86.44
C SER A 144 13.14 -0.44 -85.20
N SER A 145 12.60 0.42 -84.34
CA SER A 145 11.74 0.05 -83.21
C SER A 145 10.27 0.31 -83.54
N SER A 146 9.35 -0.47 -82.99
CA SER A 146 7.91 -0.20 -83.06
C SER A 146 7.48 0.95 -82.16
N ASP A 147 8.21 1.20 -81.06
CA ASP A 147 7.96 2.29 -80.12
C ASP A 147 9.26 2.76 -79.46
N GLU A 148 9.77 3.91 -79.93
CA GLU A 148 10.99 4.54 -79.42
C GLU A 148 10.83 5.14 -78.00
N SER A 149 9.60 5.23 -77.46
CA SER A 149 9.38 5.60 -76.05
C SER A 149 9.56 4.43 -75.08
N ILE A 150 9.56 3.19 -75.59
CA ILE A 150 9.85 1.97 -74.81
C ILE A 150 11.31 1.56 -75.03
N ALA A 151 11.78 1.45 -76.28
CA ALA A 151 13.21 1.28 -76.58
C ALA A 151 13.59 1.77 -77.99
N THR A 152 14.80 2.33 -78.12
CA THR A 152 15.43 2.72 -79.39
C THR A 152 16.47 1.68 -79.82
N VAL A 153 16.75 1.57 -81.13
CA VAL A 153 17.81 0.70 -81.68
C VAL A 153 18.71 1.48 -82.64
N ASP A 154 20.03 1.23 -82.60
CA ASP A 154 21.01 1.87 -83.48
C ASP A 154 21.27 1.10 -84.80
N GLU A 155 22.12 1.66 -85.68
CA GLU A 155 22.49 1.05 -86.97
C GLU A 155 23.25 -0.29 -86.83
N ASN A 156 23.78 -0.60 -85.64
CA ASN A 156 24.52 -1.81 -85.31
C ASN A 156 23.66 -2.86 -84.56
N GLY A 157 22.39 -2.56 -84.26
CA GLY A 157 21.49 -3.44 -83.50
C GLY A 157 21.61 -3.31 -81.98
N LEU A 158 22.26 -2.27 -81.46
CA LEU A 158 22.31 -1.97 -80.03
C LEU A 158 20.99 -1.31 -79.60
N VAL A 159 20.28 -1.94 -78.66
CA VAL A 159 19.01 -1.48 -78.11
C VAL A 159 19.24 -0.74 -76.80
N THR A 160 18.67 0.46 -76.68
CA THR A 160 18.65 1.26 -75.43
C THR A 160 17.22 1.36 -74.92
N THR A 161 17.00 1.02 -73.66
CA THR A 161 15.67 1.01 -73.02
C THR A 161 15.31 2.40 -72.45
N VAL A 162 14.07 2.84 -72.67
CA VAL A 162 13.57 4.21 -72.45
C VAL A 162 12.35 4.24 -71.52
N GLY A 163 11.49 3.23 -71.58
CA GLY A 163 10.33 3.07 -70.71
C GLY A 163 9.93 1.60 -70.56
N GLU A 164 9.11 1.26 -69.58
CA GLU A 164 8.57 -0.10 -69.40
C GLU A 164 7.52 -0.43 -70.48
N GLY A 165 7.51 -1.67 -70.96
CA GLY A 165 6.51 -2.16 -71.92
C GLY A 165 7.07 -3.18 -72.91
N GLU A 166 6.22 -3.68 -73.80
CA GLU A 166 6.60 -4.60 -74.88
C GLU A 166 6.83 -3.82 -76.18
N VAL A 167 7.96 -4.08 -76.84
CA VAL A 167 8.40 -3.37 -78.05
C VAL A 167 9.01 -4.34 -79.06
N THR A 168 8.71 -4.13 -80.34
CA THR A 168 9.17 -4.98 -81.44
C THR A 168 10.32 -4.30 -82.19
N ILE A 169 11.48 -4.93 -82.23
CA ILE A 169 12.63 -4.50 -83.03
C ILE A 169 12.62 -5.23 -84.37
N ILE A 170 12.79 -4.48 -85.47
CA ILE A 170 12.64 -4.97 -86.84
C ILE A 170 13.89 -4.62 -87.66
N ALA A 171 14.53 -5.65 -88.23
CA ALA A 171 15.64 -5.52 -89.16
C ALA A 171 15.15 -5.83 -90.58
N THR A 172 15.12 -4.81 -91.45
CA THR A 172 14.61 -4.92 -92.84
C THR A 172 15.76 -4.95 -93.83
N SER A 173 15.73 -5.87 -94.81
CA SER A 173 16.68 -5.89 -95.93
C SER A 173 16.67 -4.56 -96.72
N ALA A 174 17.87 -4.09 -97.09
CA ALA A 174 18.04 -2.92 -97.94
C ALA A 174 17.78 -3.22 -99.43
N GLU A 175 18.10 -4.43 -99.90
CA GLU A 175 17.89 -4.85 -101.31
C GLU A 175 16.44 -5.30 -101.60
N ASP A 176 15.74 -5.94 -100.65
CA ASP A 176 14.32 -6.29 -100.75
C ASP A 176 13.57 -6.12 -99.42
N THR A 177 12.92 -4.97 -99.26
CA THR A 177 12.15 -4.59 -98.06
C THR A 177 11.03 -5.54 -97.62
N ASN A 178 10.69 -6.57 -98.41
CA ASN A 178 9.78 -7.64 -98.00
C ASN A 178 10.46 -8.67 -97.07
N ILE A 179 11.79 -8.77 -97.09
CA ILE A 179 12.58 -9.65 -96.22
C ILE A 179 12.88 -8.91 -94.91
N LYS A 180 12.39 -9.45 -93.79
CA LYS A 180 12.54 -8.85 -92.45
C LYS A 180 12.80 -9.91 -91.39
N GLY A 181 13.69 -9.59 -90.46
CA GLY A 181 13.73 -10.19 -89.13
C GLY A 181 12.91 -9.36 -88.15
N ILE A 182 12.31 -10.04 -87.16
CA ILE A 182 11.50 -9.43 -86.10
C ILE A 182 11.92 -10.06 -84.77
N HIS A 183 12.11 -9.23 -83.74
CA HIS A 183 12.43 -9.64 -82.37
C HIS A 183 11.55 -8.85 -81.40
N GLU A 184 10.96 -9.51 -80.40
CA GLU A 184 10.12 -8.86 -79.39
C GLU A 184 10.91 -8.74 -78.09
N ILE A 185 10.86 -7.56 -77.46
CA ILE A 185 11.56 -7.26 -76.21
C ILE A 185 10.54 -6.75 -75.19
N THR A 186 10.44 -7.41 -74.03
CA THR A 186 9.81 -6.80 -72.85
C THR A 186 10.85 -5.97 -72.10
N VAL A 187 10.67 -4.66 -72.06
CA VAL A 187 11.38 -3.78 -71.13
C VAL A 187 10.68 -3.85 -69.78
N LEU A 188 11.43 -4.13 -68.71
CA LEU A 188 10.93 -4.24 -67.34
C LEU A 188 11.59 -3.19 -66.44
N LEU A 189 10.89 -2.72 -65.40
CA LEU A 189 11.56 -1.97 -64.33
C LEU A 189 12.58 -2.87 -63.60
N PRO A 190 13.76 -2.33 -63.20
CA PRO A 190 14.68 -3.06 -62.34
C PRO A 190 14.02 -3.35 -60.98
N SER A 191 14.34 -4.51 -60.40
CA SER A 191 13.92 -4.83 -59.03
C SER A 191 14.54 -3.85 -58.02
N PRO A 192 13.78 -3.35 -57.04
CA PRO A 192 14.33 -2.50 -55.99
C PRO A 192 15.31 -3.29 -55.09
N THR A 193 16.36 -2.63 -54.64
CA THR A 193 17.41 -3.16 -53.75
C THR A 193 17.27 -2.62 -52.32
N SER A 194 16.71 -1.42 -52.16
CA SER A 194 16.41 -0.81 -50.86
C SER A 194 15.35 0.29 -50.97
N LEU A 195 14.73 0.60 -49.84
CA LEU A 195 13.78 1.70 -49.65
C LEU A 195 14.30 2.62 -48.54
N VAL A 196 14.00 3.91 -48.60
CA VAL A 196 14.22 4.88 -47.51
C VAL A 196 12.92 5.63 -47.25
N ILE A 197 12.47 5.65 -45.99
CA ILE A 197 11.30 6.41 -45.54
C ILE A 197 11.78 7.80 -45.11
N GLU A 198 11.07 8.85 -45.54
CA GLU A 198 11.33 10.24 -45.21
C GLU A 198 10.08 10.87 -44.55
N GLY A 199 10.26 11.57 -43.43
CA GLY A 199 9.20 12.18 -42.63
C GLY A 199 9.70 12.77 -41.30
N LYS A 200 8.78 13.27 -40.44
CA LYS A 200 9.08 13.48 -39.01
C LYS A 200 9.04 12.15 -38.26
N THR A 201 9.76 12.04 -37.15
CA THR A 201 9.67 10.91 -36.20
C THR A 201 8.93 11.25 -34.90
N SER A 202 8.48 12.50 -34.73
CA SER A 202 7.67 12.95 -33.60
C SER A 202 6.43 13.72 -34.06
N LEU A 203 5.33 13.54 -33.35
CA LEU A 203 4.01 14.06 -33.73
C LEU A 203 3.16 14.33 -32.47
N LEU A 204 2.35 15.39 -32.50
CA LEU A 204 1.32 15.60 -31.46
C LEU A 204 0.04 14.83 -31.84
N LEU A 205 -0.74 14.37 -30.87
CA LEU A 205 -2.02 13.68 -31.09
C LEU A 205 -3.03 14.48 -31.95
N THR A 206 -2.84 15.80 -32.06
CA THR A 206 -3.64 16.72 -32.90
C THR A 206 -3.04 17.03 -34.29
N GLU A 207 -1.91 16.45 -34.68
CA GLU A 207 -1.23 16.71 -35.96
C GLU A 207 -1.22 15.47 -36.87
N THR A 208 -1.43 15.66 -38.18
CA THR A 208 -1.28 14.62 -39.22
C THR A 208 -0.15 14.97 -40.19
N MET A 209 0.57 13.98 -40.71
CA MET A 209 1.68 14.18 -41.65
C MET A 209 1.72 13.11 -42.74
N ASN A 210 2.34 13.40 -43.88
CA ASN A 210 2.62 12.40 -44.92
C ASN A 210 4.05 11.89 -44.80
N LEU A 211 4.24 10.59 -45.05
CA LEU A 211 5.53 9.97 -45.34
C LEU A 211 5.76 9.90 -46.84
N THR A 212 7.02 9.90 -47.25
CA THR A 212 7.44 9.61 -48.62
C THR A 212 8.51 8.54 -48.65
N VAL A 213 8.56 7.74 -49.73
CA VAL A 213 9.59 6.71 -49.92
C VAL A 213 10.44 7.01 -51.15
N THR A 214 11.75 6.96 -50.98
CA THR A 214 12.73 6.90 -52.07
C THR A 214 13.27 5.48 -52.22
N VAL A 215 13.63 5.09 -53.45
CA VAL A 215 13.98 3.72 -53.84
C VAL A 215 15.31 3.67 -54.59
N ASP A 216 16.12 2.65 -54.31
CA ASP A 216 17.30 2.30 -55.10
C ASP A 216 17.03 0.98 -55.86
N PRO A 217 17.45 0.83 -57.13
CA PRO A 217 17.85 1.93 -58.04
C PRO A 217 16.67 2.88 -58.32
N ILE A 218 16.98 4.15 -58.59
CA ILE A 218 15.99 5.23 -58.82
C ILE A 218 15.03 5.03 -60.02
N LEU A 219 15.20 3.94 -60.79
CA LEU A 219 14.34 3.52 -61.89
C LEU A 219 13.43 2.32 -61.54
N ALA A 220 13.53 1.78 -60.33
CA ALA A 220 12.60 0.77 -59.82
C ALA A 220 11.25 1.44 -59.44
N SER A 221 10.18 0.65 -59.31
CA SER A 221 8.92 1.18 -58.77
C SER A 221 9.10 1.60 -57.30
N ASN A 222 8.56 2.77 -56.95
CA ASN A 222 8.45 3.26 -55.59
C ASN A 222 7.07 2.98 -54.97
N GLU A 223 6.22 2.18 -55.63
CA GLU A 223 4.96 1.71 -55.06
C GLU A 223 5.22 0.77 -53.88
N VAL A 224 4.81 1.23 -52.70
CA VAL A 224 4.94 0.51 -51.43
C VAL A 224 3.58 0.27 -50.80
N LYS A 225 3.47 -0.86 -50.10
CA LYS A 225 2.41 -1.10 -49.14
C LYS A 225 2.87 -0.60 -47.76
N TRP A 226 2.05 0.25 -47.14
CA TRP A 226 2.24 0.70 -45.76
C TRP A 226 1.61 -0.25 -44.75
N SER A 227 2.13 -0.25 -43.53
CA SER A 227 1.48 -0.83 -42.35
C SER A 227 2.03 -0.23 -41.07
N SER A 228 1.16 0.00 -40.07
CA SER A 228 1.58 0.34 -38.71
C SER A 228 1.84 -0.92 -37.87
N SER A 229 2.76 -0.86 -36.91
CA SER A 229 2.91 -1.92 -35.90
C SER A 229 1.79 -1.90 -34.85
N ASP A 230 1.12 -0.76 -34.66
CA ASP A 230 -0.07 -0.62 -33.83
C ASP A 230 -1.01 0.48 -34.35
N GLU A 231 -2.13 0.07 -34.94
CA GLU A 231 -3.17 0.97 -35.48
C GLU A 231 -3.97 1.70 -34.39
N ASN A 232 -3.85 1.31 -33.12
CA ASN A 232 -4.44 2.03 -31.98
C ASN A 232 -3.62 3.27 -31.57
N ILE A 233 -2.34 3.34 -31.97
CA ILE A 233 -1.44 4.48 -31.73
C ILE A 233 -1.40 5.36 -32.98
N VAL A 234 -1.13 4.78 -34.15
CA VAL A 234 -1.08 5.47 -35.45
C VAL A 234 -1.66 4.61 -36.56
N THR A 235 -2.55 5.19 -37.36
CA THR A 235 -2.93 4.66 -38.68
C THR A 235 -2.09 5.29 -39.79
N VAL A 236 -1.87 4.54 -40.86
CA VAL A 236 -1.20 5.02 -42.09
C VAL A 236 -2.02 4.54 -43.30
N ASP A 237 -2.32 5.44 -44.23
CA ASP A 237 -3.11 5.11 -45.44
C ASP A 237 -2.22 4.64 -46.62
N ASP A 238 -2.84 4.21 -47.72
CA ASP A 238 -2.13 3.76 -48.93
C ASP A 238 -1.24 4.86 -49.57
N ASN A 239 -1.46 6.14 -49.24
CA ASN A 239 -0.66 7.28 -49.72
C ASN A 239 0.47 7.66 -48.75
N GLY A 240 0.56 7.02 -47.58
CA GLY A 240 1.51 7.36 -46.51
C GLY A 240 1.03 8.46 -45.54
N LEU A 241 -0.27 8.78 -45.51
CA LEU A 241 -0.84 9.72 -44.53
C LEU A 241 -0.89 9.09 -43.15
N VAL A 242 0.01 9.53 -42.28
CA VAL A 242 0.11 9.18 -40.86
C VAL A 242 -0.87 10.01 -40.04
N THR A 243 -1.79 9.32 -39.35
CA THR A 243 -2.83 9.90 -38.48
C THR A 243 -2.76 9.26 -37.09
N PRO A 244 -2.42 10.05 -36.04
CA PRO A 244 -2.51 9.62 -34.65
C PRO A 244 -3.91 9.15 -34.23
N VAL A 245 -3.92 8.19 -33.30
CA VAL A 245 -5.12 7.62 -32.68
C VAL A 245 -4.96 7.55 -31.15
N GLY A 246 -3.73 7.34 -30.67
CA GLY A 246 -3.35 7.37 -29.25
C GLY A 246 -1.88 7.78 -29.09
N GLU A 247 -1.43 7.98 -27.85
CA GLU A 247 -0.02 8.24 -27.59
C GLU A 247 0.86 6.97 -27.57
N GLY A 248 2.18 7.15 -27.64
CA GLY A 248 3.15 6.08 -27.57
C GLY A 248 4.07 6.00 -28.79
N GLN A 249 4.81 4.90 -28.89
CA GLN A 249 5.81 4.68 -29.93
C GLN A 249 5.41 3.52 -30.84
N VAL A 250 5.57 3.71 -32.15
CA VAL A 250 5.07 2.80 -33.18
C VAL A 250 6.02 2.74 -34.38
N THR A 251 6.14 1.56 -34.99
CA THR A 251 6.98 1.36 -36.18
C THR A 251 6.09 1.33 -37.42
N ILE A 252 6.26 2.31 -38.30
CA ILE A 252 5.63 2.31 -39.63
C ILE A 252 6.56 1.58 -40.60
N THR A 253 6.03 0.57 -41.28
CA THR A 253 6.75 -0.22 -42.29
C THR A 253 6.30 0.15 -43.70
N ALA A 254 7.24 0.33 -44.62
CA ALA A 254 7.02 0.36 -46.06
C ALA A 254 7.59 -0.90 -46.70
N VAL A 255 6.79 -1.63 -47.46
CA VAL A 255 7.17 -2.86 -48.17
C VAL A 255 6.98 -2.65 -49.68
N SER A 256 7.98 -2.97 -50.50
CA SER A 256 7.89 -2.91 -51.97
C SER A 256 6.76 -3.81 -52.49
N MET A 257 5.90 -3.29 -53.38
CA MET A 257 4.88 -4.10 -54.04
C MET A 257 5.45 -5.05 -55.11
N LEU A 258 6.71 -4.88 -55.52
CA LEU A 258 7.40 -5.76 -56.48
C LEU A 258 8.18 -6.91 -55.82
N ASP A 259 8.62 -6.74 -54.57
CA ASP A 259 9.36 -7.77 -53.81
C ASP A 259 9.13 -7.56 -52.31
N GLU A 260 8.33 -8.44 -51.68
CA GLU A 260 7.99 -8.37 -50.25
C GLU A 260 9.21 -8.54 -49.32
N SER A 261 10.37 -8.98 -49.82
CA SER A 261 11.60 -9.03 -49.03
C SER A 261 12.32 -7.68 -48.93
N ILE A 262 11.92 -6.69 -49.74
CA ILE A 262 12.48 -5.35 -49.77
C ILE A 262 11.55 -4.41 -48.98
N ALA A 263 11.88 -4.22 -47.70
CA ALA A 263 11.13 -3.39 -46.77
C ALA A 263 12.06 -2.45 -45.98
N ASN A 264 11.52 -1.35 -45.47
CA ASN A 264 12.17 -0.50 -44.47
C ASN A 264 11.16 -0.02 -43.42
N THR A 265 11.64 0.45 -42.28
CA THR A 265 10.86 0.79 -41.08
C THR A 265 11.27 2.14 -40.52
N MET A 266 10.31 2.96 -40.13
CA MET A 266 10.55 4.21 -39.41
C MET A 266 9.78 4.24 -38.09
N GLU A 267 10.46 4.63 -37.03
CA GLU A 267 9.90 4.80 -35.69
C GLU A 267 9.24 6.18 -35.57
N ILE A 268 7.99 6.22 -35.11
CA ILE A 268 7.23 7.44 -34.84
C ILE A 268 6.81 7.43 -33.37
N THR A 269 6.99 8.56 -32.69
CA THR A 269 6.48 8.79 -31.33
C THR A 269 5.37 9.83 -31.37
N VAL A 270 4.17 9.44 -30.92
CA VAL A 270 3.03 10.34 -30.70
C VAL A 270 3.02 10.74 -29.23
N ALA A 271 2.89 12.05 -28.96
CA ALA A 271 2.73 12.58 -27.62
C ALA A 271 1.42 13.36 -27.48
N ASN A 272 0.75 13.18 -26.33
CA ASN A 272 -0.43 13.97 -25.97
C ASN A 272 -0.03 15.15 -25.07
N ASN A 273 0.36 16.26 -25.69
CA ASN A 273 0.90 17.43 -25.00
C ASN A 273 0.09 18.70 -25.30
N ILE A 274 -0.08 19.54 -24.29
CA ILE A 274 -0.62 20.90 -24.39
C ILE A 274 0.42 21.87 -23.80
N LEU A 275 0.50 23.09 -24.34
CA LEU A 275 1.37 24.16 -23.85
C LEU A 275 0.54 25.36 -23.36
N VAL A 276 0.90 25.93 -22.22
CA VAL A 276 0.35 27.18 -21.70
C VAL A 276 1.45 28.22 -21.61
N ASP A 277 1.29 29.32 -22.34
CA ASP A 277 2.11 30.53 -22.19
C ASP A 277 1.20 31.76 -22.15
N LYS A 278 1.21 32.49 -21.03
CA LYS A 278 0.30 33.64 -20.83
C LYS A 278 0.49 34.82 -21.79
N ASN A 279 1.54 34.82 -22.63
CA ASN A 279 1.86 35.93 -23.52
C ASN A 279 1.36 35.72 -24.96
N VAL A 280 0.98 34.50 -25.34
CA VAL A 280 0.57 34.18 -26.73
C VAL A 280 -0.87 34.59 -27.05
N VAL A 281 -1.15 34.78 -28.34
CA VAL A 281 -2.43 35.25 -28.88
C VAL A 281 -2.86 34.51 -30.14
N SER A 282 -4.11 34.76 -30.56
CA SER A 282 -4.72 34.19 -31.77
C SER A 282 -3.86 34.34 -33.03
N GLY A 283 -3.28 33.21 -33.47
CA GLY A 283 -2.45 33.11 -34.67
C GLY A 283 -0.98 32.74 -34.39
N ASP A 284 -0.57 32.70 -33.12
CA ASP A 284 0.78 32.31 -32.73
C ASP A 284 1.01 30.80 -32.84
N THR A 285 2.26 30.45 -33.15
CA THR A 285 2.80 29.08 -33.08
C THR A 285 4.10 29.09 -32.28
N PHE A 286 4.30 28.10 -31.41
CA PHE A 286 5.43 28.06 -30.47
C PHE A 286 6.13 26.70 -30.53
N GLU A 287 7.46 26.68 -30.61
CA GLU A 287 8.25 25.45 -30.56
C GLU A 287 8.66 25.16 -29.11
N TYR A 288 8.30 23.98 -28.59
CA TYR A 288 8.68 23.54 -27.24
C TYR A 288 8.94 22.03 -27.21
N LEU A 289 10.05 21.62 -26.60
CA LEU A 289 10.54 20.22 -26.56
C LEU A 289 10.60 19.52 -27.94
N GLY A 290 10.77 20.28 -29.04
CA GLY A 290 10.80 19.77 -30.41
C GLY A 290 9.41 19.55 -31.06
N TYR A 291 8.33 19.94 -30.37
CA TYR A 291 6.97 19.94 -30.90
C TYR A 291 6.53 21.37 -31.25
N MET A 292 5.71 21.50 -32.30
CA MET A 292 5.12 22.78 -32.73
C MET A 292 3.68 22.89 -32.22
N PHE A 293 3.46 23.77 -31.25
CA PHE A 293 2.14 24.07 -30.71
C PHE A 293 1.50 25.28 -31.41
N THR A 294 0.17 25.32 -31.52
CA THR A 294 -0.60 26.31 -32.28
C THR A 294 -1.77 26.84 -31.44
N TYR A 295 -1.89 28.18 -31.36
CA TYR A 295 -2.84 28.84 -30.45
C TYR A 295 -4.29 28.43 -30.73
N GLY A 296 -5.01 28.03 -29.68
CA GLY A 296 -6.40 27.58 -29.76
C GLY A 296 -6.59 26.15 -30.28
N VAL A 297 -5.51 25.39 -30.47
CA VAL A 297 -5.54 23.94 -30.77
C VAL A 297 -4.91 23.16 -29.62
N ASN A 298 -3.64 23.46 -29.32
CA ASN A 298 -2.85 22.81 -28.27
C ASN A 298 -1.90 23.80 -27.56
N LEU A 299 -2.06 25.10 -27.81
CA LEU A 299 -1.39 26.21 -27.14
C LEU A 299 -2.45 27.20 -26.63
N PHE A 300 -2.35 27.57 -25.36
CA PHE A 300 -3.29 28.46 -24.67
C PHE A 300 -2.55 29.51 -23.83
N ASN A 301 -3.25 30.57 -23.40
CA ASN A 301 -2.70 31.58 -22.49
C ASN A 301 -3.34 31.57 -21.09
N ASN A 302 -4.30 30.66 -20.84
CA ASN A 302 -4.91 30.41 -19.55
C ASN A 302 -4.92 28.89 -19.24
N ILE A 303 -4.77 28.54 -17.96
CA ILE A 303 -4.63 27.15 -17.50
C ILE A 303 -5.98 26.40 -17.54
N GLN A 304 -7.09 27.06 -17.20
CA GLN A 304 -8.42 26.46 -17.29
C GLN A 304 -8.79 26.16 -18.74
N GLU A 305 -8.49 27.04 -19.71
CA GLU A 305 -8.73 26.77 -21.13
C GLU A 305 -8.00 25.51 -21.62
N ALA A 306 -6.76 25.28 -21.17
CA ALA A 306 -5.99 24.08 -21.48
C ALA A 306 -6.61 22.81 -20.85
N ILE A 307 -7.06 22.88 -19.59
CA ILE A 307 -7.78 21.78 -18.92
C ILE A 307 -9.14 21.54 -19.60
N ASP A 308 -9.85 22.57 -20.04
CA ASP A 308 -11.18 22.47 -20.66
C ASP A 308 -11.12 21.75 -22.02
N VAL A 309 -10.05 21.93 -22.81
CA VAL A 309 -9.85 21.18 -24.07
C VAL A 309 -9.20 19.81 -23.89
N ALA A 310 -8.52 19.56 -22.77
CA ALA A 310 -7.77 18.33 -22.50
C ALA A 310 -8.59 17.04 -22.68
N THR A 311 -7.96 15.99 -23.24
CA THR A 311 -8.45 14.61 -23.15
C THR A 311 -8.03 14.01 -21.80
N SER A 312 -8.18 12.68 -21.62
CA SER A 312 -7.35 11.98 -20.63
C SER A 312 -5.90 11.90 -21.08
N ASP A 313 -5.03 11.54 -20.14
CA ASP A 313 -3.65 11.10 -20.35
C ASP A 313 -2.82 12.13 -21.14
N VAL A 314 -2.67 13.32 -20.55
CA VAL A 314 -2.14 14.52 -21.23
C VAL A 314 -1.19 15.33 -20.35
N ASN A 315 -0.06 15.73 -20.95
CA ASN A 315 0.93 16.57 -20.31
C ASN A 315 0.68 18.05 -20.65
N ILE A 316 0.29 18.85 -19.66
CA ILE A 316 0.06 20.29 -19.79
C ILE A 316 1.30 21.02 -19.25
N TYR A 317 2.19 21.40 -20.16
CA TYR A 317 3.38 22.18 -19.85
C TYR A 317 3.03 23.66 -19.69
N ILE A 318 3.54 24.31 -18.64
CA ILE A 318 3.22 25.72 -18.32
C ILE A 318 4.51 26.52 -18.24
N THR A 319 4.72 27.47 -19.15
CA THR A 319 5.98 28.21 -19.31
C THR A 319 6.28 29.15 -18.13
N PRO A 320 7.56 29.53 -17.90
CA PRO A 320 7.94 30.42 -16.80
C PRO A 320 7.15 31.73 -16.76
N GLY A 321 6.77 32.15 -15.56
CA GLY A 321 6.00 33.37 -15.32
C GLY A 321 5.03 33.24 -14.16
N ILE A 322 4.45 34.38 -13.76
CA ILE A 322 3.42 34.46 -12.71
C ILE A 322 2.02 34.22 -13.30
N TYR A 323 1.27 33.30 -12.73
CA TYR A 323 -0.13 32.99 -13.04
C TYR A 323 -0.97 33.16 -11.75
N GLU A 324 -1.99 34.01 -11.82
CA GLU A 324 -2.76 34.45 -10.63
C GLU A 324 -4.21 33.94 -10.61
N ASP A 325 -4.65 33.25 -11.67
CA ASP A 325 -6.00 32.68 -11.78
C ASP A 325 -6.19 31.42 -10.92
N ASN A 326 -7.40 31.25 -10.37
CA ASN A 326 -7.85 29.98 -9.81
C ASN A 326 -8.34 29.05 -10.93
N PHE A 327 -8.15 27.74 -10.80
CA PHE A 327 -8.63 26.76 -11.77
C PHE A 327 -9.01 25.42 -11.11
N THR A 328 -9.79 24.61 -11.83
CA THR A 328 -10.31 23.30 -11.38
C THR A 328 -9.88 22.19 -12.31
N ILE A 329 -9.36 21.10 -11.73
CA ILE A 329 -9.04 19.84 -12.39
C ILE A 329 -10.17 18.86 -12.09
N ASN A 330 -10.90 18.43 -13.12
CA ASN A 330 -12.07 17.53 -13.01
C ASN A 330 -12.15 16.53 -14.19
N LYS A 331 -10.98 16.11 -14.66
CA LYS A 331 -10.77 15.13 -15.73
C LYS A 331 -9.65 14.18 -15.32
N ASN A 332 -9.69 12.95 -15.79
CA ASN A 332 -8.67 11.96 -15.48
C ASN A 332 -7.40 12.18 -16.31
N GLY A 333 -6.23 11.76 -15.81
CA GLY A 333 -4.97 11.77 -16.57
C GLY A 333 -4.43 13.18 -16.88
N ILE A 334 -4.58 14.12 -15.95
CA ILE A 334 -4.12 15.52 -16.13
C ILE A 334 -2.78 15.71 -15.42
N HIS A 335 -1.70 15.82 -16.19
CA HIS A 335 -0.36 16.09 -15.67
C HIS A 335 0.01 17.56 -15.88
N LEU A 336 -0.03 18.37 -14.83
CA LEU A 336 0.41 19.76 -14.84
C LEU A 336 1.92 19.82 -14.57
N LEU A 337 2.68 20.35 -15.53
CA LEU A 337 4.15 20.36 -15.51
C LEU A 337 4.68 21.81 -15.58
N GLY A 338 5.21 22.30 -14.46
CA GLY A 338 5.88 23.59 -14.36
C GLY A 338 7.29 23.59 -14.96
N ALA A 339 7.90 24.76 -15.16
CA ALA A 339 9.21 24.90 -15.80
C ALA A 339 10.37 24.18 -15.07
N ASN A 340 10.17 23.71 -13.84
CA ASN A 340 11.12 22.92 -13.07
C ASN A 340 10.60 21.50 -12.76
N TYR A 341 9.77 20.92 -13.64
CA TYR A 341 9.35 19.52 -13.52
C TYR A 341 10.55 18.57 -13.49
N ASP A 342 10.46 17.54 -12.65
CA ASP A 342 11.50 16.53 -12.35
C ASP A 342 12.85 17.11 -11.87
N LYS A 343 12.90 18.38 -11.47
CA LYS A 343 14.10 19.04 -10.91
C LYS A 343 13.93 19.23 -9.40
N ASP A 344 14.59 18.37 -8.63
CA ASP A 344 14.63 18.45 -7.17
C ASP A 344 15.06 19.84 -6.69
N SER A 345 14.14 20.53 -6.01
CA SER A 345 14.33 21.85 -5.41
C SER A 345 15.43 21.88 -4.35
N ASN A 346 15.71 20.73 -3.73
CA ASN A 346 16.69 20.60 -2.65
C ASN A 346 18.12 20.39 -3.20
N LEU A 347 18.25 19.93 -4.46
CA LEU A 347 19.54 19.50 -5.04
C LEU A 347 20.00 20.31 -6.26
N VAL A 348 19.10 20.97 -6.99
CA VAL A 348 19.41 21.60 -8.29
C VAL A 348 19.15 23.11 -8.26
N THR A 349 20.02 23.89 -8.91
CA THR A 349 19.74 25.31 -9.18
C THR A 349 18.61 25.41 -10.21
N ARG A 350 17.40 25.70 -9.74
CA ARG A 350 16.19 25.83 -10.56
C ARG A 350 16.31 26.95 -11.60
N THR A 351 15.66 26.76 -12.75
CA THR A 351 15.56 27.76 -13.83
C THR A 351 14.45 28.77 -13.54
N GLU A 352 14.15 29.68 -14.49
CA GLU A 352 12.99 30.58 -14.34
C GLU A 352 11.72 29.80 -13.99
N GLU A 353 10.96 30.32 -13.02
CA GLU A 353 9.90 29.58 -12.33
C GLU A 353 8.52 29.78 -12.98
N THR A 354 7.72 28.72 -13.01
CA THR A 354 6.27 28.82 -13.21
C THR A 354 5.63 29.07 -11.84
N VAL A 355 5.27 30.32 -11.56
CA VAL A 355 4.81 30.79 -10.25
C VAL A 355 3.28 30.84 -10.22
N LEU A 356 2.66 30.00 -9.39
CA LEU A 356 1.22 29.95 -9.17
C LEU A 356 0.85 30.71 -7.88
N LYS A 357 -0.22 31.51 -7.95
CA LYS A 357 -0.78 32.26 -6.81
C LYS A 357 -2.25 31.98 -6.51
N GLY A 358 -2.96 31.39 -7.48
CA GLY A 358 -4.36 31.02 -7.35
C GLY A 358 -4.55 29.69 -6.60
N VAL A 359 -5.82 29.36 -6.37
CA VAL A 359 -6.25 28.09 -5.80
C VAL A 359 -6.44 27.06 -6.92
N ILE A 360 -5.78 25.90 -6.77
CA ILE A 360 -6.04 24.69 -7.54
C ILE A 360 -7.11 23.90 -6.81
N THR A 361 -8.23 23.62 -7.48
CA THR A 361 -9.30 22.77 -6.97
C THR A 361 -9.29 21.44 -7.73
N ILE A 362 -9.38 20.31 -7.03
CA ILE A 362 -9.44 18.96 -7.62
C ILE A 362 -10.81 18.37 -7.33
N GLY A 363 -11.58 18.06 -8.38
CA GLY A 363 -12.90 17.43 -8.29
C GLY A 363 -12.83 15.89 -8.35
N GLU A 364 -13.92 15.24 -8.74
CA GLU A 364 -13.95 13.78 -8.96
C GLU A 364 -13.17 13.42 -10.24
N CYS A 365 -11.94 12.90 -10.06
CA CYS A 365 -11.05 12.47 -11.14
C CYS A 365 -9.93 11.57 -10.63
N GLU A 366 -9.24 10.88 -11.55
CA GLU A 366 -8.06 10.06 -11.21
C GLU A 366 -6.83 10.34 -12.09
N ASP A 367 -5.66 9.95 -11.61
CA ASP A 367 -4.37 10.08 -12.30
C ASP A 367 -3.97 11.54 -12.56
N ILE A 368 -3.66 12.25 -11.48
CA ILE A 368 -3.38 13.69 -11.49
C ILE A 368 -1.95 13.93 -11.00
N ILE A 369 -1.17 14.72 -11.75
CA ILE A 369 0.21 15.07 -11.38
C ILE A 369 0.32 16.61 -11.31
N ILE A 370 0.92 17.13 -10.24
CA ILE A 370 1.24 18.56 -10.07
C ILE A 370 2.74 18.66 -9.75
N ASN A 371 3.56 18.87 -10.79
CA ASN A 371 5.01 18.69 -10.73
C ASN A 371 5.78 19.96 -11.14
N GLY A 372 6.74 20.40 -10.32
CA GLY A 372 7.76 21.37 -10.72
C GLY A 372 7.39 22.86 -10.67
N PHE A 373 6.33 23.24 -9.94
CA PHE A 373 5.89 24.63 -9.81
C PHE A 373 6.59 25.39 -8.67
N LYS A 374 6.37 26.70 -8.62
CA LYS A 374 6.58 27.53 -7.44
C LYS A 374 5.23 28.10 -6.96
N PHE A 375 4.91 27.95 -5.68
CA PHE A 375 3.68 28.45 -5.07
C PHE A 375 3.98 29.58 -4.09
N THR A 376 3.18 30.64 -4.08
CA THR A 376 3.38 31.79 -3.17
C THR A 376 2.12 32.62 -2.93
N ASP A 377 2.23 33.67 -2.10
CA ASP A 377 1.14 34.56 -1.65
C ASP A 377 -0.04 33.77 -1.03
N THR A 378 -1.11 33.54 -1.80
CA THR A 378 -2.36 32.90 -1.35
C THR A 378 -2.65 31.56 -2.05
N ALA A 379 -1.67 30.99 -2.76
CA ALA A 379 -1.87 29.75 -3.48
C ALA A 379 -2.24 28.59 -2.55
N GLN A 380 -3.16 27.72 -3.00
CA GLN A 380 -3.66 26.59 -2.22
C GLN A 380 -3.98 25.42 -3.17
N ILE A 381 -3.83 24.17 -2.72
CA ILE A 381 -4.29 22.97 -3.42
C ILE A 381 -5.38 22.32 -2.54
N VAL A 382 -6.60 22.24 -3.06
CA VAL A 382 -7.79 21.76 -2.32
C VAL A 382 -8.56 20.71 -3.12
N SER A 383 -9.30 19.84 -2.43
CA SER A 383 -10.32 18.98 -3.04
C SER A 383 -11.68 19.68 -3.01
N GLU A 384 -12.55 19.35 -3.97
CA GLU A 384 -13.99 19.50 -3.76
C GLU A 384 -14.44 18.57 -2.63
N SER A 385 -15.42 19.01 -1.82
CA SER A 385 -15.88 18.22 -0.68
C SER A 385 -16.62 16.97 -1.14
N ASP A 386 -16.33 15.81 -0.53
CA ASP A 386 -16.99 14.52 -0.77
C ASP A 386 -16.90 13.99 -2.22
N HIS A 387 -15.85 14.35 -2.96
CA HIS A 387 -15.55 13.81 -4.30
C HIS A 387 -14.33 12.87 -4.25
N LEU A 388 -14.47 11.68 -4.86
CA LEU A 388 -13.40 10.68 -4.91
C LEU A 388 -12.26 11.15 -5.84
N ILE A 389 -11.06 11.22 -5.29
CA ILE A 389 -9.81 11.48 -6.04
C ILE A 389 -8.94 10.24 -5.92
N ASN A 390 -8.42 9.71 -7.04
CA ASN A 390 -7.56 8.52 -7.03
C ASN A 390 -6.24 8.78 -7.76
N LYS A 391 -5.11 8.26 -7.23
CA LYS A 391 -3.77 8.40 -7.83
C LYS A 391 -3.39 9.87 -8.06
N LEU A 392 -3.06 10.57 -6.96
CA LEU A 392 -2.67 11.99 -6.97
C LEU A 392 -1.19 12.13 -6.58
N GLU A 393 -0.38 12.71 -7.47
CA GLU A 393 1.01 13.09 -7.20
C GLU A 393 1.19 14.61 -7.11
N ILE A 394 1.89 15.07 -6.07
CA ILE A 394 2.35 16.45 -5.91
C ILE A 394 3.87 16.40 -5.67
N SER A 395 4.67 16.82 -6.65
CA SER A 395 6.11 16.56 -6.66
C SER A 395 7.00 17.74 -7.10
N TYR A 396 8.22 17.81 -6.58
CA TYR A 396 9.26 18.77 -7.00
C TYR A 396 8.84 20.26 -6.95
N ASN A 397 7.86 20.62 -6.11
CA ASN A 397 7.35 21.98 -6.00
C ASN A 397 8.09 22.81 -4.93
N LEU A 398 8.22 24.11 -5.17
CA LEU A 398 8.76 25.10 -4.23
C LEU A 398 7.61 25.96 -3.68
N ILE A 399 7.14 25.68 -2.47
CA ILE A 399 6.07 26.39 -1.78
C ILE A 399 6.71 27.38 -0.82
N GLU A 400 6.67 28.68 -1.11
CA GLU A 400 7.30 29.71 -0.25
C GLU A 400 6.39 30.90 0.05
N ASN A 401 6.45 31.41 1.28
CA ASN A 401 5.73 32.61 1.72
C ASN A 401 4.19 32.50 1.55
N ILE A 402 3.61 31.36 1.93
CA ILE A 402 2.15 31.16 1.93
C ILE A 402 1.52 31.85 3.14
N ASN A 403 0.57 32.74 2.88
CA ASN A 403 0.13 33.76 3.82
C ASN A 403 -1.41 33.91 3.82
N TYR A 404 -2.10 33.23 4.74
CA TYR A 404 -3.57 33.28 4.83
C TYR A 404 -4.08 34.22 5.93
N SER A 405 -4.95 35.16 5.58
CA SER A 405 -5.87 35.75 6.56
C SER A 405 -7.01 34.75 6.80
N THR A 406 -7.08 34.19 8.00
CA THR A 406 -8.08 33.15 8.35
C THR A 406 -8.39 33.14 9.86
N SER A 407 -9.66 32.88 10.18
CA SER A 407 -10.13 32.55 11.54
C SER A 407 -10.28 31.04 11.77
N GLU A 408 -10.11 30.24 10.72
CA GLU A 408 -10.27 28.78 10.70
C GLU A 408 -8.96 28.10 10.28
N ILE A 409 -8.83 26.80 10.56
CA ILE A 409 -7.63 26.03 10.17
C ILE A 409 -7.61 25.89 8.64
N LYS A 410 -6.44 26.09 8.03
CA LYS A 410 -6.20 25.84 6.60
C LYS A 410 -4.95 25.00 6.37
N GLY A 411 -4.99 24.11 5.39
CA GLY A 411 -3.80 23.48 4.82
C GLY A 411 -3.37 24.20 3.52
N PHE A 412 -2.08 24.26 3.20
CA PHE A 412 -1.66 24.59 1.83
C PHE A 412 -2.11 23.48 0.86
N ILE A 413 -1.79 22.23 1.19
CA ILE A 413 -2.52 21.06 0.70
C ILE A 413 -3.63 20.77 1.71
N GLN A 414 -4.90 20.80 1.27
CA GLN A 414 -6.06 20.55 2.13
C GLN A 414 -7.06 19.63 1.44
N PHE A 415 -7.04 18.35 1.81
CA PHE A 415 -7.96 17.33 1.31
C PHE A 415 -8.78 16.77 2.47
N VAL A 416 -10.07 17.13 2.51
CA VAL A 416 -10.96 16.80 3.62
C VAL A 416 -12.29 16.30 3.07
N SER A 417 -12.67 15.10 3.47
CA SER A 417 -13.92 14.45 3.09
C SER A 417 -14.70 13.98 4.32
N SER A 418 -15.95 13.56 4.16
CA SER A 418 -16.78 12.97 5.22
C SER A 418 -16.68 11.45 5.31
N SER A 419 -16.12 10.77 4.29
CA SER A 419 -15.91 9.31 4.30
C SER A 419 -14.69 8.86 3.49
N ILE A 420 -14.20 7.66 3.80
CA ILE A 420 -13.06 7.03 3.11
C ILE A 420 -13.33 6.74 1.62
N ASP A 421 -14.59 6.46 1.28
CA ASP A 421 -15.04 6.16 -0.08
C ASP A 421 -15.14 7.42 -0.96
N THR A 422 -15.16 8.60 -0.32
CA THR A 422 -15.32 9.92 -0.97
C THR A 422 -14.10 10.82 -0.72
N GLY A 423 -12.98 10.26 -0.25
CA GLY A 423 -11.73 10.98 0.00
C GLY A 423 -10.64 10.68 -1.04
N VAL A 424 -9.42 11.17 -0.79
CA VAL A 424 -8.28 10.94 -1.68
C VAL A 424 -7.68 9.55 -1.44
N GLN A 425 -7.51 8.78 -2.50
CA GLN A 425 -6.91 7.45 -2.50
C GLN A 425 -5.61 7.43 -3.32
N ASN A 426 -4.59 6.73 -2.84
CA ASN A 426 -3.26 6.62 -3.46
C ASN A 426 -2.61 8.01 -3.67
N ILE A 427 -2.39 8.74 -2.58
CA ILE A 427 -1.76 10.07 -2.60
C ILE A 427 -0.25 9.99 -2.37
N SER A 428 0.52 10.68 -3.21
CA SER A 428 1.97 10.78 -3.14
C SER A 428 2.41 12.25 -3.13
N ILE A 429 3.05 12.69 -2.04
CA ILE A 429 3.60 14.05 -1.88
C ILE A 429 5.11 13.89 -1.73
N THR A 430 5.91 14.20 -2.76
CA THR A 430 7.35 13.91 -2.72
C THR A 430 8.28 15.02 -3.22
N HIS A 431 9.48 15.12 -2.64
CA HIS A 431 10.52 16.06 -3.09
C HIS A 431 10.09 17.55 -3.12
N ASN A 432 9.06 17.94 -2.37
CA ASN A 432 8.62 19.33 -2.30
C ASN A 432 9.34 20.08 -1.17
N GLN A 433 9.54 21.38 -1.36
CA GLN A 433 10.08 22.29 -0.35
C GLN A 433 8.98 23.26 0.10
N PHE A 434 8.61 23.24 1.39
CA PHE A 434 7.64 24.13 2.02
C PHE A 434 8.37 25.08 2.98
N ASP A 435 8.27 26.40 2.78
CA ASP A 435 8.94 27.40 3.60
C ASP A 435 8.07 28.64 3.87
N HIS A 436 8.11 29.17 5.10
CA HIS A 436 7.34 30.35 5.53
C HIS A 436 5.81 30.19 5.30
N ILE A 437 5.19 29.23 5.99
CA ILE A 437 3.77 28.85 5.83
C ILE A 437 2.96 29.31 7.06
N TYR A 438 2.21 30.42 6.95
CA TYR A 438 1.73 31.18 8.11
C TYR A 438 0.32 31.81 7.98
N ALA A 439 -0.32 32.06 9.14
CA ALA A 439 -1.46 32.98 9.26
C ALA A 439 -0.99 34.44 9.36
N THR A 440 -1.55 35.36 8.56
CA THR A 440 -1.08 36.76 8.50
C THR A 440 -1.59 37.69 9.60
N GLU A 441 -2.65 37.31 10.33
CA GLU A 441 -3.39 38.24 11.21
C GLU A 441 -3.74 37.66 12.59
N ASN A 442 -3.15 36.54 13.03
CA ASN A 442 -3.63 35.83 14.21
C ASN A 442 -2.54 35.07 15.02
N GLU A 443 -2.41 35.36 16.32
CA GLU A 443 -1.56 34.60 17.26
C GLU A 443 -1.98 33.12 17.41
N ALA A 444 -3.18 32.76 16.95
CA ALA A 444 -3.71 31.39 17.03
C ALA A 444 -3.00 30.37 16.11
N LYS A 445 -2.10 30.83 15.21
CA LYS A 445 -1.24 29.98 14.35
C LYS A 445 -2.05 28.92 13.61
N LEU A 446 -2.78 29.25 12.56
CA LEU A 446 -3.87 28.40 12.03
C LEU A 446 -3.54 27.66 10.73
N VAL A 447 -2.32 27.79 10.20
CA VAL A 447 -1.97 27.24 8.88
C VAL A 447 -1.05 26.01 8.97
N ARG A 448 -1.40 24.96 8.23
CA ARG A 448 -0.63 23.72 8.06
C ARG A 448 -0.01 23.67 6.66
N PRO A 449 1.17 23.04 6.45
CA PRO A 449 1.63 22.67 5.11
C PRO A 449 0.67 21.66 4.46
N ILE A 450 0.26 20.63 5.22
CA ILE A 450 -0.58 19.53 4.75
C ILE A 450 -1.67 19.24 5.79
N TRP A 451 -2.92 19.14 5.35
CA TRP A 451 -4.03 18.51 6.07
C TRP A 451 -4.72 17.54 5.12
N ILE A 452 -4.63 16.24 5.42
CA ILE A 452 -5.39 15.20 4.73
C ILE A 452 -6.26 14.43 5.73
N SER A 453 -7.51 14.17 5.36
CA SER A 453 -8.56 13.66 6.25
C SER A 453 -9.49 12.73 5.47
N TYR A 454 -9.73 11.53 6.00
CA TYR A 454 -10.47 10.45 5.34
C TYR A 454 -9.83 9.96 4.03
N THR A 455 -8.51 9.77 4.03
CA THR A 455 -7.72 9.33 2.86
C THR A 455 -7.32 7.86 2.91
N LYS A 456 -7.01 7.26 1.75
CA LYS A 456 -6.53 5.87 1.66
C LYS A 456 -5.15 5.80 0.99
N LEU A 457 -4.22 5.03 1.56
CA LEU A 457 -2.84 4.83 1.06
C LEU A 457 -2.09 6.17 0.85
N VAL A 458 -1.30 6.54 1.85
CA VAL A 458 -0.63 7.84 1.94
C VAL A 458 0.89 7.68 1.85
N ASN A 459 1.53 8.39 0.93
CA ASN A 459 2.98 8.46 0.78
C ASN A 459 3.47 9.92 0.88
N ILE A 460 4.34 10.23 1.84
CA ILE A 460 4.96 11.56 2.02
C ILE A 460 6.47 11.36 2.15
N THR A 461 7.26 11.61 1.11
CA THR A 461 8.70 11.28 1.12
C THR A 461 9.64 12.33 0.52
N ASN A 462 10.85 12.45 1.05
CA ASN A 462 11.88 13.42 0.60
C ASN A 462 11.44 14.90 0.59
N ASN A 463 10.42 15.29 1.37
CA ASN A 463 9.99 16.69 1.46
C ASN A 463 10.77 17.45 2.54
N VAL A 464 10.96 18.75 2.34
CA VAL A 464 11.53 19.67 3.34
C VAL A 464 10.44 20.64 3.79
N PHE A 465 10.16 20.66 5.09
CA PHE A 465 9.22 21.57 5.74
C PHE A 465 9.98 22.49 6.69
N SER A 466 10.10 23.78 6.37
CA SER A 466 10.75 24.79 7.22
C SER A 466 9.81 25.94 7.57
N ASN A 467 9.98 26.51 8.77
CA ASN A 467 9.38 27.79 9.18
C ASN A 467 7.83 27.83 8.99
N TYR A 468 7.08 27.04 9.77
CA TYR A 468 5.63 26.88 9.56
C TYR A 468 4.79 26.83 10.85
N ASP A 469 3.51 27.23 10.74
CA ASP A 469 2.60 27.42 11.87
C ASP A 469 2.19 26.11 12.57
N ARG A 470 1.70 25.10 11.83
CA ARG A 470 1.11 23.86 12.36
C ARG A 470 1.55 22.58 11.66
N ASP A 471 1.29 21.48 12.34
CA ASP A 471 1.54 20.09 11.96
C ASP A 471 1.19 19.73 10.52
N VAL A 472 2.06 18.94 9.88
CA VAL A 472 1.68 18.03 8.80
C VAL A 472 0.73 17.00 9.40
N PHE A 473 -0.53 17.05 8.98
CA PHE A 473 -1.63 16.38 9.65
C PHE A 473 -2.33 15.36 8.73
N ILE A 474 -2.39 14.13 9.22
CA ILE A 474 -3.01 12.98 8.55
C ILE A 474 -4.08 12.43 9.49
N GLU A 475 -5.33 12.29 9.02
CA GLU A 475 -6.39 11.69 9.85
C GLU A 475 -7.42 10.80 9.12
N TYR A 476 -8.04 9.90 9.90
CA TYR A 476 -9.11 8.98 9.47
C TYR A 476 -8.74 8.10 8.26
N THR A 477 -7.52 7.57 8.28
CA THR A 477 -6.86 6.94 7.12
C THR A 477 -6.98 5.41 7.09
N SER A 478 -7.17 4.86 5.88
CA SER A 478 -7.16 3.41 5.57
C SER A 478 -5.92 3.04 4.75
N GLY A 479 -5.43 1.81 4.89
CA GLY A 479 -4.21 1.33 4.24
C GLY A 479 -2.94 2.04 4.73
N THR A 480 -1.81 1.65 4.13
CA THR A 480 -0.48 2.06 4.57
C THR A 480 -0.27 3.58 4.57
N ILE A 481 0.33 4.08 5.66
CA ILE A 481 0.87 5.44 5.78
C ILE A 481 2.40 5.35 5.77
N LEU A 482 3.05 5.94 4.78
CA LEU A 482 4.50 6.04 4.69
C LEU A 482 4.95 7.49 4.77
N VAL A 483 5.77 7.82 5.78
CA VAL A 483 6.40 9.13 5.95
C VAL A 483 7.92 8.92 6.09
N LYS A 484 8.67 9.08 5.00
CA LYS A 484 10.08 8.67 4.92
C LYS A 484 11.02 9.74 4.36
N GLU A 485 12.24 9.85 4.88
CA GLU A 485 13.29 10.75 4.36
C GLU A 485 12.92 12.26 4.35
N ASN A 486 11.92 12.70 5.13
CA ASN A 486 11.53 14.12 5.19
C ASN A 486 12.36 14.91 6.20
N SER A 487 12.41 16.24 6.04
CA SER A 487 12.98 17.18 7.02
C SER A 487 11.93 18.15 7.53
N PHE A 488 11.91 18.39 8.85
CA PHE A 488 10.98 19.27 9.53
C PHE A 488 11.75 20.24 10.46
N GLU A 489 11.84 21.53 10.12
CA GLU A 489 12.58 22.53 10.90
C GLU A 489 11.73 23.78 11.28
N ASN A 490 11.93 24.30 12.50
CA ASN A 490 11.36 25.57 13.01
C ASN A 490 9.83 25.62 12.98
N ASN A 491 9.16 24.57 13.47
CA ASN A 491 7.71 24.47 13.44
C ASN A 491 7.05 24.95 14.75
N SER A 492 5.93 25.65 14.64
CA SER A 492 5.36 26.42 15.76
C SER A 492 4.43 25.62 16.71
N ALA A 493 4.18 24.33 16.40
CA ALA A 493 3.31 23.41 17.13
C ALA A 493 3.90 21.98 17.15
N ARG A 494 3.12 20.93 16.84
CA ARG A 494 3.67 19.61 16.45
C ARG A 494 4.25 19.66 15.03
N ALA A 495 5.19 18.78 14.71
CA ALA A 495 5.75 18.70 13.35
C ALA A 495 4.96 17.72 12.48
N LEU A 496 4.94 16.43 12.86
CA LEU A 496 4.11 15.39 12.26
C LEU A 496 3.02 14.93 13.25
N GLN A 497 1.77 14.85 12.78
CA GLN A 497 0.67 14.29 13.57
C GLN A 497 -0.24 13.38 12.72
N ILE A 498 -0.42 12.13 13.17
CA ILE A 498 -1.28 11.09 12.57
C ILE A 498 -2.39 10.75 13.58
N VAL A 499 -3.66 10.74 13.18
CA VAL A 499 -4.82 10.52 14.08
C VAL A 499 -5.91 9.69 13.41
N GLY A 500 -6.36 8.59 14.01
CA GLY A 500 -7.44 7.81 13.38
C GLY A 500 -6.94 7.00 12.20
N PHE A 501 -5.90 6.19 12.39
CA PHE A 501 -5.70 5.06 11.49
C PHE A 501 -6.88 4.08 11.66
N LEU A 502 -7.30 3.42 10.58
CA LEU A 502 -8.41 2.48 10.54
C LEU A 502 -7.94 1.06 10.21
N ASP A 503 -7.00 0.93 9.28
CA ASP A 503 -6.33 -0.31 8.89
C ASP A 503 -4.97 0.01 8.25
N GLY A 504 -4.12 -1.01 8.07
CA GLY A 504 -2.83 -0.90 7.38
C GLY A 504 -1.66 -0.46 8.26
N ASP A 505 -0.45 -0.65 7.74
CA ASP A 505 0.81 -0.33 8.44
C ASP A 505 1.11 1.18 8.43
N ILE A 506 1.63 1.71 9.53
CA ILE A 506 2.21 3.05 9.62
C ILE A 506 3.73 2.92 9.69
N ASN A 507 4.46 3.56 8.77
CA ASN A 507 5.92 3.64 8.82
C ASN A 507 6.37 5.11 8.74
N VAL A 508 7.05 5.57 9.79
CA VAL A 508 7.64 6.90 9.92
C VAL A 508 9.15 6.72 10.10
N SER A 509 9.92 6.72 9.01
CA SER A 509 11.34 6.34 9.05
C SER A 509 12.31 7.35 8.42
N GLU A 510 13.53 7.41 8.95
CA GLU A 510 14.65 8.17 8.36
C GLU A 510 14.36 9.69 8.19
N ASN A 511 13.40 10.24 8.94
CA ASN A 511 13.07 11.67 8.91
C ASN A 511 13.93 12.47 9.91
N SER A 512 14.12 13.77 9.65
CA SER A 512 14.77 14.71 10.58
C SER A 512 13.79 15.75 11.12
N PHE A 513 13.84 16.02 12.42
CA PHE A 513 12.98 16.97 13.13
C PHE A 513 13.82 17.92 13.98
N LYS A 514 13.56 19.23 13.88
CA LYS A 514 14.41 20.26 14.48
C LYS A 514 13.65 21.50 14.94
N ASN A 515 13.94 21.97 16.15
CA ASN A 515 13.31 23.14 16.78
C ASN A 515 11.77 23.03 16.89
N SER A 516 11.26 21.88 17.34
CA SER A 516 9.81 21.61 17.43
C SER A 516 9.18 22.05 18.75
N ASN A 517 8.11 22.85 18.68
CA ASN A 517 7.51 23.51 19.86
C ASN A 517 6.47 22.67 20.63
N ASP A 518 6.04 21.50 20.13
CA ASP A 518 5.31 20.48 20.88
C ASP A 518 5.95 19.09 20.61
N TRP A 519 5.21 18.11 20.10
CA TRP A 519 5.76 16.82 19.64
C TRP A 519 6.42 16.93 18.27
N ALA A 520 7.57 16.26 18.09
CA ALA A 520 8.11 16.01 16.76
C ALA A 520 7.23 14.99 16.01
N ILE A 521 6.93 13.85 16.63
CA ILE A 521 6.06 12.80 16.07
C ILE A 521 4.92 12.51 17.06
N ALA A 522 3.68 12.51 16.57
CA ALA A 522 2.52 12.09 17.36
C ALA A 522 1.56 11.22 16.55
N ILE A 523 1.37 9.96 16.97
CA ILE A 523 0.47 8.98 16.36
C ILE A 523 -0.63 8.65 17.39
N TRP A 524 -1.91 8.73 17.02
CA TRP A 524 -3.03 8.59 17.95
C TRP A 524 -4.19 7.74 17.35
N GLY A 525 -4.67 6.71 18.06
CA GLY A 525 -5.79 5.85 17.67
C GLY A 525 -7.08 6.61 17.42
N LYS A 526 -7.78 7.06 18.48
CA LYS A 526 -9.06 7.81 18.47
C LYS A 526 -10.28 7.16 17.82
N SER A 527 -10.20 6.63 16.61
CA SER A 527 -11.26 5.86 15.94
C SER A 527 -10.99 4.37 16.03
N GLU A 528 -12.06 3.57 15.99
CA GLU A 528 -11.94 2.12 15.95
C GLU A 528 -11.22 1.64 14.67
N TYR A 529 -10.28 0.72 14.85
CA TYR A 529 -9.37 0.22 13.81
C TYR A 529 -9.33 -1.32 13.77
N GLU A 530 -8.59 -1.89 12.82
CA GLU A 530 -8.44 -3.35 12.64
C GLU A 530 -7.33 -3.99 13.50
N HIS A 531 -7.47 -5.30 13.76
CA HIS A 531 -6.47 -6.05 14.53
C HIS A 531 -5.17 -6.26 13.73
N GLY A 532 -4.03 -6.13 14.41
CA GLY A 532 -2.71 -6.45 13.87
C GLY A 532 -2.00 -5.32 13.15
N ILE A 533 -2.49 -4.08 13.27
CA ILE A 533 -1.83 -2.88 12.72
C ILE A 533 -0.42 -2.75 13.28
N LEU A 534 0.53 -2.53 12.38
CA LEU A 534 1.92 -2.22 12.71
C LEU A 534 2.16 -0.70 12.66
N ILE A 535 2.94 -0.21 13.62
CA ILE A 535 3.46 1.15 13.68
C ILE A 535 4.98 1.07 13.86
N GLU A 536 5.74 1.44 12.83
CA GLU A 536 7.20 1.54 12.83
C GLU A 536 7.61 3.02 12.85
N VAL A 537 8.38 3.44 13.84
CA VAL A 537 8.94 4.80 13.94
C VAL A 537 10.44 4.69 14.16
N THR A 538 11.23 4.51 13.09
CA THR A 538 12.65 4.11 13.21
C THR A 538 13.63 4.99 12.46
N HIS A 539 14.89 5.06 12.93
CA HIS A 539 15.98 5.83 12.29
C HIS A 539 15.70 7.34 12.13
N ASN A 540 14.72 7.90 12.86
CA ASN A 540 14.45 9.34 12.83
C ASN A 540 15.46 10.10 13.71
N THR A 541 15.81 11.31 13.32
CA THR A 541 16.67 12.22 14.10
C THR A 541 15.86 13.41 14.60
N ILE A 542 15.62 13.47 15.91
CA ILE A 542 14.94 14.57 16.61
C ILE A 542 15.99 15.36 17.40
N ASP A 543 16.27 16.60 16.98
CA ASP A 543 17.17 17.52 17.68
C ASP A 543 16.41 18.79 18.10
N THR A 544 16.32 19.01 19.42
CA THR A 544 15.72 20.20 20.02
C THR A 544 14.20 20.25 19.79
N ALA A 545 13.46 19.62 20.69
CA ALA A 545 12.01 19.62 20.70
C ALA A 545 11.44 19.81 22.12
N LEU A 546 10.18 20.23 22.24
CA LEU A 546 9.48 20.12 23.52
C LEU A 546 9.30 18.63 23.86
N LYS A 547 8.86 17.81 22.89
CA LYS A 547 8.66 16.36 23.06
C LYS A 547 9.09 15.60 21.80
N GLY A 548 9.59 14.39 21.97
CA GLY A 548 10.01 13.49 20.90
C GLY A 548 8.81 12.80 20.23
N ILE A 549 8.55 11.56 20.64
CA ILE A 549 7.61 10.65 19.96
C ILE A 549 6.46 10.26 20.89
N MET A 550 5.23 10.35 20.39
CA MET A 550 4.03 9.81 21.03
C MET A 550 3.40 8.74 20.14
N ILE A 551 3.13 7.56 20.68
CA ILE A 551 2.30 6.53 20.05
C ILE A 551 1.23 6.13 21.05
N ASP A 552 0.04 6.71 20.90
CA ASP A 552 -1.12 6.48 21.78
C ASP A 552 -2.21 5.73 20.97
N PRO A 553 -2.32 4.40 21.08
CA PRO A 553 -3.34 3.65 20.36
C PRO A 553 -4.75 3.74 20.96
N GLU A 554 -5.00 4.44 22.09
CA GLU A 554 -6.35 4.50 22.66
C GLU A 554 -7.37 5.06 21.66
N TYR A 555 -8.50 4.39 21.52
CA TYR A 555 -9.57 4.77 20.61
C TYR A 555 -10.94 4.77 21.29
N LYS A 556 -11.92 5.47 20.71
CA LYS A 556 -13.31 5.43 21.18
C LYS A 556 -14.09 4.34 20.47
N ASN A 557 -14.57 3.37 21.23
CA ASN A 557 -15.50 2.37 20.71
C ASN A 557 -16.89 2.95 20.39
N SER A 558 -17.75 2.12 19.81
CA SER A 558 -19.15 2.46 19.50
C SER A 558 -20.00 2.90 20.71
N GLN A 559 -19.58 2.62 21.95
CA GLN A 559 -20.21 3.13 23.18
C GLN A 559 -19.59 4.46 23.68
N GLY A 560 -18.68 5.06 22.91
CA GLY A 560 -18.01 6.33 23.22
C GLY A 560 -16.98 6.25 24.34
N SER A 561 -16.64 5.04 24.81
CA SER A 561 -15.61 4.81 25.82
C SER A 561 -14.25 4.70 25.17
N TRP A 562 -13.23 5.32 25.79
CA TRP A 562 -11.84 5.02 25.44
C TRP A 562 -11.53 3.57 25.82
N VAL A 563 -11.03 2.80 24.86
CA VAL A 563 -10.65 1.40 25.00
C VAL A 563 -9.36 1.09 24.24
N ALA A 564 -8.84 -0.09 24.54
CA ALA A 564 -7.52 -0.57 24.20
C ALA A 564 -7.55 -2.12 24.20
N ASP A 565 -8.43 -2.67 23.36
CA ASP A 565 -8.80 -4.10 23.31
C ASP A 565 -8.39 -4.80 22.01
N LYS A 566 -7.91 -4.05 21.00
CA LYS A 566 -7.46 -4.57 19.70
C LYS A 566 -5.94 -4.61 19.63
N ILE A 567 -5.36 -5.73 19.20
CA ILE A 567 -3.90 -5.89 19.19
C ILE A 567 -3.28 -4.95 18.13
N ILE A 568 -2.30 -4.15 18.54
CA ILE A 568 -1.43 -3.34 17.68
C ILE A 568 0.03 -3.64 18.03
N PHE A 569 0.92 -3.46 17.07
CA PHE A 569 2.36 -3.61 17.24
C PHE A 569 3.02 -2.25 17.02
N ALA A 570 3.66 -1.69 18.04
CA ALA A 570 4.32 -0.40 17.94
C ALA A 570 5.80 -0.51 18.33
N ASN A 571 6.67 -0.17 17.39
CA ASN A 571 8.13 -0.14 17.56
C ASN A 571 8.61 1.26 17.19
N ALA A 572 9.35 1.89 18.11
CA ALA A 572 9.90 3.23 17.98
C ALA A 572 11.42 3.22 18.24
N ASN A 573 12.14 2.27 17.64
CA ASN A 573 13.54 1.97 17.92
C ASN A 573 14.52 2.63 16.92
N TYR A 574 15.82 2.65 17.23
CA TYR A 574 16.91 3.17 16.37
C TYR A 574 16.85 4.69 16.06
N ASN A 575 16.10 5.48 16.83
CA ASN A 575 16.03 6.93 16.67
C ASN A 575 17.10 7.66 17.50
N ILE A 576 17.53 8.81 17.00
CA ILE A 576 18.40 9.78 17.68
C ILE A 576 17.50 10.87 18.25
N ILE A 577 17.38 11.00 19.57
CA ILE A 577 16.41 11.87 20.24
C ILE A 577 17.13 12.73 21.29
N LYS A 578 17.56 13.93 20.89
CA LYS A 578 18.45 14.82 21.66
C LYS A 578 17.84 16.22 21.87
N ASN A 579 18.31 16.88 22.93
CA ASN A 579 17.87 18.23 23.33
C ASN A 579 16.34 18.35 23.60
N VAL A 580 15.69 17.27 24.03
CA VAL A 580 14.25 17.23 24.33
C VAL A 580 13.96 17.68 25.77
N THR A 581 12.93 18.52 25.95
CA THR A 581 12.72 19.23 27.22
C THR A 581 11.54 18.76 28.09
N SER A 582 10.60 17.97 27.57
CA SER A 582 9.44 17.45 28.32
C SER A 582 9.29 15.92 28.28
N TYR A 583 9.24 15.29 27.10
CA TYR A 583 9.08 13.83 26.98
C TYR A 583 9.89 13.28 25.80
N TYR A 584 10.72 12.27 26.01
CA TYR A 584 11.37 11.51 24.94
C TYR A 584 10.35 10.64 24.18
N GLY A 585 9.60 9.84 24.94
CA GLY A 585 8.63 8.85 24.44
C GLY A 585 7.36 8.80 25.29
N TYR A 586 6.22 8.45 24.70
CA TYR A 586 4.92 8.33 25.40
C TYR A 586 4.00 7.30 24.74
N SER A 587 3.34 6.50 25.57
CA SER A 587 2.19 5.62 25.25
C SER A 587 1.09 5.77 26.31
N SER A 588 -0.11 5.31 26.01
CA SER A 588 -1.21 5.05 26.96
C SER A 588 -0.86 3.95 27.99
N ASP A 589 -1.54 3.92 29.13
CA ASP A 589 -1.37 2.94 30.24
C ASP A 589 -1.66 1.45 29.84
N VAL A 590 -2.06 1.16 28.60
CA VAL A 590 -2.66 -0.14 28.20
C VAL A 590 -1.87 -0.94 27.14
N TYR A 591 -0.93 -0.32 26.41
CA TYR A 591 -0.12 -1.02 25.39
C TYR A 591 1.38 -0.79 25.57
N PRO A 592 2.20 -1.86 25.54
CA PRO A 592 3.64 -1.72 25.41
C PRO A 592 3.97 -1.20 24.01
N VAL A 593 4.76 -0.13 23.96
CA VAL A 593 5.39 0.39 22.74
C VAL A 593 6.88 0.19 22.92
N ASP A 594 7.53 -0.55 22.03
CA ASP A 594 8.98 -0.68 22.10
C ASP A 594 9.63 0.67 21.80
N PHE A 595 10.49 1.13 22.69
CA PHE A 595 11.27 2.36 22.63
C PHE A 595 12.76 2.05 22.93
N THR A 596 13.19 0.80 22.77
CA THR A 596 14.58 0.40 22.94
C THR A 596 15.43 0.79 21.73
N LYS A 597 16.76 0.60 21.82
CA LYS A 597 17.74 0.93 20.77
C LYS A 597 17.70 2.39 20.29
N ASN A 598 17.18 3.32 21.08
CA ASN A 598 17.27 4.75 20.82
C ASN A 598 18.51 5.37 21.49
N TYR A 599 18.94 6.55 21.01
CA TYR A 599 19.89 7.40 21.73
C TYR A 599 19.18 8.64 22.28
N TRP A 600 19.20 8.82 23.60
CA TRP A 600 18.42 9.86 24.31
C TRP A 600 19.18 11.20 24.51
N GLY A 601 20.21 11.46 23.71
CA GLY A 601 21.04 12.68 23.82
C GLY A 601 21.91 12.76 25.09
N THR A 602 21.95 11.72 25.92
CA THR A 602 22.65 11.68 27.22
C THR A 602 23.10 10.25 27.58
N GLU A 603 24.17 10.10 28.37
CA GLU A 603 24.64 8.80 28.89
C GLU A 603 23.62 8.12 29.85
N THR A 604 22.71 8.89 30.44
CA THR A 604 21.70 8.40 31.39
C THR A 604 20.43 9.23 31.22
N PRO A 605 19.37 8.69 30.61
CA PRO A 605 18.16 9.45 30.29
C PRO A 605 17.34 9.76 31.54
N ILE A 606 16.60 10.86 31.48
CA ILE A 606 15.73 11.33 32.56
C ILE A 606 14.45 10.48 32.58
N ILE A 607 14.28 9.65 33.62
CA ILE A 607 13.14 8.73 33.77
C ILE A 607 11.79 9.44 33.65
N ASP A 608 11.63 10.61 34.27
CA ASP A 608 10.39 11.41 34.24
C ASP A 608 10.00 11.91 32.83
N GLN A 609 10.87 11.77 31.83
CA GLN A 609 10.61 12.10 30.42
C GLN A 609 10.11 10.90 29.59
N PHE A 610 9.87 9.73 30.19
CA PHE A 610 9.15 8.62 29.56
C PHE A 610 7.73 8.55 30.14
N GLY A 611 6.71 8.75 29.29
CA GLY A 611 5.34 9.12 29.69
C GLY A 611 4.62 8.18 30.66
N ASN A 612 3.93 7.17 30.12
CA ASN A 612 3.45 6.02 30.88
C ASN A 612 4.24 4.73 30.51
N LEU A 613 5.37 4.87 29.80
CA LEU A 613 6.19 3.76 29.35
C LEU A 613 6.86 3.07 30.56
N THR A 614 6.92 1.74 30.54
CA THR A 614 7.60 0.98 31.59
C THR A 614 9.12 1.00 31.38
N GLU A 615 9.91 0.79 32.44
CA GLU A 615 11.39 0.75 32.33
C GLU A 615 11.86 -0.24 31.25
N ASN A 616 11.16 -1.37 31.07
CA ASN A 616 11.50 -2.37 30.06
C ASN A 616 11.40 -1.85 28.62
N GLU A 617 10.56 -0.85 28.36
CA GLU A 617 10.30 -0.32 27.02
C GLU A 617 11.38 0.68 26.55
N TYR A 618 12.18 1.28 27.45
CA TYR A 618 13.20 2.27 27.07
C TYR A 618 14.63 2.00 27.63
N ARG A 619 14.80 1.01 28.50
CA ARG A 619 16.06 0.76 29.26
C ARG A 619 17.21 0.19 28.43
N ASP A 620 16.96 -0.52 27.35
CA ASP A 620 18.01 -0.97 26.43
C ASP A 620 18.22 0.13 25.39
N TYR A 621 19.23 0.99 25.60
CA TYR A 621 19.44 2.22 24.83
C TYR A 621 20.94 2.45 24.52
N TYR A 622 21.21 3.25 23.49
CA TYR A 622 22.57 3.64 23.08
C TYR A 622 23.07 4.84 23.87
N THR A 623 24.37 4.88 24.19
CA THR A 623 24.98 5.89 25.06
C THR A 623 25.62 7.05 24.30
N THR A 624 26.00 6.85 23.03
CA THR A 624 26.39 7.92 22.10
C THR A 624 25.62 7.84 20.79
N GLU A 625 25.70 8.91 19.99
CA GLU A 625 25.03 9.01 18.69
C GLU A 625 25.63 8.04 17.66
N GLU A 626 26.94 7.79 17.74
CA GLU A 626 27.67 6.88 16.83
C GLU A 626 27.48 5.39 17.16
N GLU A 627 26.76 5.05 18.24
CA GLU A 627 26.37 3.67 18.55
C GLU A 627 25.04 3.26 17.87
N VAL A 628 24.26 4.22 17.38
CA VAL A 628 23.03 3.95 16.62
C VAL A 628 23.40 3.53 15.19
N PRO A 629 23.01 2.32 14.73
CA PRO A 629 23.34 1.87 13.37
C PRO A 629 22.55 2.67 12.31
N SER A 630 23.16 2.85 11.14
CA SER A 630 22.44 3.39 9.97
C SER A 630 21.51 2.35 9.33
N SER A 631 20.51 2.83 8.59
CA SER A 631 19.56 2.00 7.83
C SER A 631 20.25 1.07 6.81
N GLU A 632 21.41 1.45 6.28
CA GLU A 632 22.25 0.56 5.44
C GLU A 632 23.08 -0.46 6.26
N GLU A 633 23.58 -0.08 7.44
CA GLU A 633 24.34 -0.98 8.32
C GLU A 633 23.46 -2.00 9.04
N THR A 634 22.15 -1.78 9.10
CA THR A 634 21.16 -2.77 9.55
C THR A 634 20.98 -3.98 8.62
N ALA A 635 22.01 -4.38 7.88
CA ALA A 635 22.17 -5.71 7.27
C ALA A 635 22.42 -6.82 8.33
N ILE A 636 21.70 -6.72 9.44
CA ILE A 636 21.70 -7.63 10.58
C ILE A 636 21.03 -8.94 10.17
N VAL A 637 21.51 -10.07 10.72
CA VAL A 637 20.72 -11.31 10.69
C VAL A 637 19.59 -11.13 11.69
N TYR A 638 18.47 -10.58 11.21
CA TYR A 638 17.24 -10.48 11.98
C TYR A 638 16.66 -11.87 12.28
N PRO A 639 15.75 -11.96 13.25
CA PRO A 639 14.72 -12.99 13.22
C PRO A 639 14.06 -13.04 11.83
N ASN A 640 13.80 -14.24 11.35
CA ASN A 640 12.97 -14.56 10.18
C ASN A 640 11.76 -15.42 10.59
N ASP A 641 11.83 -16.14 11.71
CA ASP A 641 10.73 -16.90 12.29
C ASP A 641 10.89 -17.07 13.81
N ILE A 642 9.80 -17.35 14.53
CA ILE A 642 9.81 -17.79 15.93
C ILE A 642 9.13 -19.15 16.01
N ILE A 643 9.87 -20.20 16.37
CA ILE A 643 9.32 -21.52 16.60
C ILE A 643 9.01 -21.68 18.09
N ILE A 644 7.73 -21.73 18.45
CA ILE A 644 7.32 -22.35 19.72
C ILE A 644 7.44 -23.86 19.53
N SER A 645 8.37 -24.50 20.24
CA SER A 645 8.67 -25.92 20.06
C SER A 645 7.71 -26.86 20.80
N ASN A 646 6.91 -26.32 21.73
CA ASN A 646 5.88 -27.03 22.49
C ASN A 646 4.62 -26.16 22.72
N PRO A 647 3.88 -25.77 21.66
CA PRO A 647 2.62 -25.07 21.82
C PRO A 647 1.60 -25.98 22.55
N ILE A 648 0.78 -25.37 23.40
CA ILE A 648 -0.28 -26.06 24.16
C ILE A 648 -1.64 -25.50 23.75
N ALA A 649 -2.62 -26.37 23.50
CA ALA A 649 -3.96 -25.96 23.08
C ALA A 649 -4.99 -25.97 24.22
N ASN A 650 -4.76 -26.77 25.27
CA ASN A 650 -5.68 -26.93 26.40
C ASN A 650 -4.88 -26.99 27.72
N MET A 651 -5.33 -26.26 28.74
CA MET A 651 -4.82 -26.29 30.12
C MET A 651 -6.00 -26.38 31.10
N ASN A 652 -5.82 -26.96 32.28
CA ASN A 652 -6.84 -26.89 33.34
C ASN A 652 -6.65 -25.60 34.15
N SER A 653 -7.73 -25.01 34.67
CA SER A 653 -7.64 -23.94 35.68
C SER A 653 -6.79 -24.39 36.89
N GLY A 654 -5.70 -23.67 37.13
CA GLY A 654 -4.66 -23.98 38.12
C GLY A 654 -3.35 -24.55 37.55
N ASP A 655 -3.32 -24.97 36.27
CA ASP A 655 -2.10 -25.45 35.62
C ASP A 655 -1.14 -24.30 35.26
N THR A 656 0.17 -24.59 35.29
CA THR A 656 1.23 -23.72 34.75
C THR A 656 1.98 -24.46 33.64
N TYR A 657 2.30 -23.79 32.53
CA TYR A 657 2.97 -24.41 31.39
C TYR A 657 4.07 -23.52 30.79
N GLN A 658 5.31 -24.02 30.76
CA GLN A 658 6.45 -23.30 30.21
C GLN A 658 6.55 -23.50 28.69
N LEU A 659 6.51 -22.40 27.94
CA LEU A 659 6.77 -22.40 26.51
C LEU A 659 8.28 -22.33 26.23
N ASN A 660 8.75 -23.12 25.27
CA ASN A 660 10.13 -23.17 24.82
C ASN A 660 10.20 -22.60 23.40
N LEU A 661 10.60 -21.33 23.30
CA LEU A 661 10.77 -20.63 22.03
C LEU A 661 12.17 -20.86 21.43
N GLN A 662 12.25 -20.83 20.10
CA GLN A 662 13.47 -20.74 19.33
C GLN A 662 13.28 -19.67 18.27
N VAL A 663 14.04 -18.58 18.37
CA VAL A 663 14.17 -17.60 17.28
C VAL A 663 15.01 -18.24 16.17
N LEU A 664 14.58 -18.05 14.92
CA LEU A 664 15.30 -18.47 13.71
C LEU A 664 15.66 -17.26 12.84
N PRO A 665 16.80 -17.29 12.15
CA PRO A 665 17.86 -18.30 12.25
C PRO A 665 18.53 -18.26 13.63
N ILE A 666 19.18 -19.35 14.06
CA ILE A 666 19.64 -19.49 15.46
C ILE A 666 20.83 -18.57 15.81
N ASP A 667 21.47 -18.02 14.78
CA ASP A 667 22.51 -16.99 14.80
C ASP A 667 21.96 -15.58 14.50
N ALA A 668 20.63 -15.39 14.58
CA ALA A 668 20.02 -14.06 14.58
C ALA A 668 20.68 -13.19 15.68
N SER A 669 21.18 -12.03 15.28
CA SER A 669 22.06 -11.21 16.13
C SER A 669 21.29 -10.50 17.26
N ILE A 670 19.97 -10.45 17.14
CA ILE A 670 19.04 -10.06 18.20
C ILE A 670 17.90 -11.09 18.20
N ASN A 671 17.47 -11.50 19.40
CA ASN A 671 16.59 -12.65 19.59
C ASN A 671 15.60 -12.47 20.76
N HIS A 672 15.28 -11.22 21.09
CA HIS A 672 14.29 -10.90 22.12
C HIS A 672 12.88 -11.01 21.58
N VAL A 673 11.96 -11.45 22.44
CA VAL A 673 10.55 -11.62 22.11
C VAL A 673 9.65 -11.10 23.23
N TYR A 674 8.50 -10.57 22.86
CA TYR A 674 7.44 -10.15 23.78
C TYR A 674 6.30 -11.16 23.77
N TRP A 675 5.71 -11.41 24.95
CA TRP A 675 4.56 -12.29 25.12
C TRP A 675 3.32 -11.49 25.51
N LEU A 676 2.18 -11.81 24.89
CA LEU A 676 0.87 -11.23 25.19
C LEU A 676 -0.20 -12.32 25.31
N SER A 677 -1.24 -12.05 26.11
CA SER A 677 -2.46 -12.87 26.21
C SER A 677 -3.68 -11.99 26.00
N SER A 678 -4.64 -12.45 25.22
CA SER A 678 -5.88 -11.70 24.92
C SER A 678 -6.82 -11.53 26.13
N ASP A 679 -6.71 -12.39 27.15
CA ASP A 679 -7.30 -12.16 28.48
C ASP A 679 -6.38 -12.75 29.55
N GLN A 680 -5.59 -11.88 30.20
CA GLN A 680 -4.70 -12.24 31.30
C GLN A 680 -5.42 -12.80 32.55
N THR A 681 -6.75 -12.74 32.60
CA THR A 681 -7.57 -13.37 33.65
C THR A 681 -8.10 -14.75 33.25
N ILE A 682 -7.95 -15.18 31.99
CA ILE A 682 -8.11 -16.58 31.54
C ILE A 682 -6.75 -17.29 31.61
N VAL A 683 -5.75 -16.77 30.86
CA VAL A 683 -4.35 -17.22 30.95
C VAL A 683 -3.46 -16.00 31.07
N SER A 684 -2.68 -15.87 32.14
CA SER A 684 -1.57 -14.93 32.18
C SER A 684 -0.32 -15.56 31.58
N VAL A 685 0.42 -14.82 30.76
CA VAL A 685 1.75 -15.20 30.26
C VAL A 685 2.81 -14.25 30.82
N SER A 686 3.96 -14.77 31.21
CA SER A 686 5.11 -13.99 31.67
C SER A 686 6.06 -13.62 30.51
N GLN A 687 7.01 -12.70 30.76
CA GLN A 687 8.04 -12.32 29.79
C GLN A 687 8.96 -13.50 29.39
N ASP A 688 9.11 -14.52 30.23
CA ASP A 688 9.83 -15.77 29.93
C ASP A 688 8.93 -16.88 29.35
N GLY A 689 7.67 -16.59 29.00
CA GLY A 689 6.78 -17.54 28.32
C GLY A 689 6.13 -18.59 29.23
N LEU A 690 6.08 -18.35 30.54
CA LEU A 690 5.34 -19.21 31.48
C LEU A 690 3.85 -18.84 31.45
N LEU A 691 3.02 -19.76 30.96
CA LEU A 691 1.57 -19.69 31.05
C LEU A 691 1.11 -20.09 32.45
N THR A 692 0.10 -19.39 32.97
CA THR A 692 -0.68 -19.79 34.15
C THR A 692 -2.16 -19.69 33.81
N ALA A 693 -2.86 -20.82 33.85
CA ALA A 693 -4.30 -20.91 33.60
C ALA A 693 -5.09 -20.56 34.87
N ILE A 694 -5.97 -19.57 34.79
CA ILE A 694 -6.62 -18.94 35.94
C ILE A 694 -8.09 -19.38 36.05
N LYS A 695 -8.98 -18.89 35.17
CA LYS A 695 -10.41 -19.25 35.10
C LYS A 695 -10.71 -19.93 33.76
N SER A 696 -11.83 -20.65 33.64
CA SER A 696 -12.21 -21.23 32.34
C SER A 696 -12.52 -20.16 31.29
N GLY A 697 -12.12 -20.44 30.05
CA GLY A 697 -12.30 -19.53 28.92
C GLY A 697 -11.42 -19.92 27.74
N ILE A 698 -11.33 -19.00 26.78
CA ILE A 698 -10.42 -19.10 25.63
C ILE A 698 -9.59 -17.81 25.60
N ALA A 699 -8.26 -17.95 25.50
CA ALA A 699 -7.36 -16.83 25.30
C ALA A 699 -6.38 -17.14 24.17
N GLU A 700 -6.02 -16.13 23.37
CA GLU A 700 -4.93 -16.25 22.42
C GLU A 700 -3.63 -15.84 23.09
N ILE A 701 -2.62 -16.71 23.00
CA ILE A 701 -1.26 -16.41 23.41
C ILE A 701 -0.48 -16.02 22.15
N MET A 702 0.16 -14.87 22.24
CA MET A 702 0.93 -14.27 21.17
C MET A 702 2.39 -14.12 21.61
N VAL A 703 3.31 -14.40 20.70
CA VAL A 703 4.73 -14.03 20.82
C VAL A 703 5.16 -13.30 19.56
N THR A 704 5.87 -12.18 19.72
CA THR A 704 6.43 -11.39 18.62
C THR A 704 7.92 -11.13 18.86
N SER A 705 8.71 -10.99 17.80
CA SER A 705 10.05 -10.40 17.91
C SER A 705 9.93 -8.92 18.30
N ALA A 706 10.89 -8.42 19.08
CA ALA A 706 11.05 -6.99 19.35
C ALA A 706 11.54 -6.24 18.09
N ASP A 707 12.54 -6.82 17.43
CA ASP A 707 13.29 -6.24 16.31
C ASP A 707 12.52 -6.26 14.98
N ASN A 708 11.56 -7.17 14.83
CA ASN A 708 10.66 -7.24 13.69
C ASN A 708 9.28 -7.75 14.11
N SER A 709 8.38 -6.81 14.36
CA SER A 709 6.99 -7.04 14.79
C SER A 709 6.09 -7.70 13.74
N LYS A 710 6.56 -7.93 12.51
CA LYS A 710 5.85 -8.80 11.54
C LYS A 710 6.08 -10.30 11.82
N ILE A 711 7.00 -10.64 12.71
CA ILE A 711 7.36 -12.02 13.05
C ILE A 711 6.66 -12.41 14.34
N ILE A 712 5.43 -12.89 14.15
CA ILE A 712 4.49 -13.23 15.21
C ILE A 712 4.16 -14.74 15.14
N LYS A 713 4.00 -15.39 16.30
CA LYS A 713 3.15 -16.58 16.43
C LYS A 713 2.00 -16.30 17.38
N VAL A 714 0.79 -16.63 16.93
CA VAL A 714 -0.41 -16.68 17.77
C VAL A 714 -0.86 -18.13 17.86
N PHE A 715 -1.28 -18.57 19.04
CA PHE A 715 -1.96 -19.84 19.23
C PHE A 715 -2.99 -19.73 20.35
N THR A 716 -4.12 -20.41 20.16
CA THR A 716 -5.22 -20.40 21.12
C THR A 716 -4.96 -21.37 22.26
N VAL A 717 -5.13 -20.90 23.50
CA VAL A 717 -5.19 -21.73 24.71
C VAL A 717 -6.61 -21.73 25.25
N VAL A 718 -7.24 -22.90 25.25
CA VAL A 718 -8.48 -23.14 25.98
C VAL A 718 -8.13 -23.47 27.43
N VAL A 719 -8.73 -22.74 28.38
CA VAL A 719 -8.69 -23.12 29.80
C VAL A 719 -9.94 -23.91 30.13
N ASP A 720 -9.73 -25.21 30.29
CA ASP A 720 -10.72 -26.16 30.76
C ASP A 720 -10.87 -26.08 32.28
N ALA A 721 -12.00 -26.57 32.80
CA ALA A 721 -12.31 -26.58 34.21
C ALA A 721 -13.18 -27.78 34.59
N GLU A 722 -13.22 -28.03 35.89
CA GLU A 722 -14.23 -28.93 36.47
C GLU A 722 -15.61 -28.31 36.28
N ALA A 723 -16.53 -29.04 35.65
CA ALA A 723 -17.80 -28.49 35.21
C ALA A 723 -18.68 -27.99 36.35
N GLY A 724 -19.37 -26.88 36.09
CA GLY A 724 -20.18 -26.18 37.07
C GLY A 724 -21.06 -25.10 36.45
N ILE A 725 -21.86 -24.47 37.31
CA ILE A 725 -22.74 -23.37 36.91
C ILE A 725 -22.41 -22.16 37.79
N LYS A 726 -22.16 -21.02 37.16
CA LYS A 726 -21.92 -19.73 37.82
C LYS A 726 -23.24 -18.94 37.85
N LEU A 727 -23.68 -18.52 39.03
CA LEU A 727 -24.77 -17.58 39.20
C LEU A 727 -24.29 -16.13 39.12
N SER A 728 -25.16 -15.28 38.58
CA SER A 728 -25.10 -13.82 38.62
C SER A 728 -26.49 -13.28 38.99
N PHE A 729 -26.55 -12.08 39.56
CA PHE A 729 -27.75 -11.61 40.28
C PHE A 729 -28.08 -10.17 39.89
N SER A 730 -29.37 -9.91 39.68
CA SER A 730 -29.92 -8.56 39.42
C SER A 730 -29.76 -7.61 40.62
N ASN A 731 -29.84 -8.13 41.85
CA ASN A 731 -29.50 -7.45 43.10
C ASN A 731 -28.63 -8.38 43.96
N THR A 732 -27.66 -7.84 44.69
CA THR A 732 -26.82 -8.59 45.63
C THR A 732 -27.09 -8.27 47.10
N ASP A 733 -27.83 -7.22 47.43
CA ASP A 733 -28.13 -6.87 48.83
C ASP A 733 -29.12 -7.89 49.44
N ASN A 734 -28.92 -8.30 50.70
CA ASN A 734 -29.77 -9.26 51.41
C ASN A 734 -31.02 -8.57 52.00
N ASN A 735 -31.89 -8.06 51.13
CA ASN A 735 -33.06 -7.26 51.51
C ASN A 735 -34.41 -7.77 50.98
N LEU A 736 -34.47 -9.01 50.47
CA LEU A 736 -35.67 -9.60 49.87
C LEU A 736 -36.84 -9.71 50.86
N ILE A 737 -37.93 -8.98 50.58
CA ILE A 737 -39.20 -9.10 51.30
C ILE A 737 -40.25 -9.89 50.51
N VAL A 738 -41.33 -10.31 51.17
CA VAL A 738 -42.45 -11.04 50.53
C VAL A 738 -43.11 -10.21 49.43
N GLY A 739 -43.12 -10.75 48.20
CA GLY A 739 -43.61 -10.11 46.99
C GLY A 739 -42.50 -9.56 46.06
N ASP A 740 -41.25 -9.55 46.52
CA ASP A 740 -40.09 -9.19 45.69
C ASP A 740 -39.77 -10.28 44.64
N THR A 741 -39.11 -9.84 43.58
CA THR A 741 -38.54 -10.70 42.54
C THR A 741 -37.03 -10.52 42.44
N LEU A 742 -36.30 -11.62 42.26
CA LEU A 742 -34.86 -11.64 42.02
C LEU A 742 -34.56 -12.45 40.76
N GLU A 743 -34.09 -11.80 39.70
CA GLU A 743 -33.50 -12.50 38.56
C GLU A 743 -32.12 -13.04 38.94
N ILE A 744 -31.93 -14.35 38.75
CA ILE A 744 -30.66 -15.05 38.92
C ILE A 744 -30.28 -15.67 37.57
N ALA A 745 -29.34 -15.07 36.86
CA ALA A 745 -28.89 -15.58 35.57
C ALA A 745 -27.72 -16.54 35.74
N GLU A 746 -27.84 -17.73 35.17
CA GLU A 746 -26.84 -18.79 35.15
C GLU A 746 -25.83 -18.64 34.00
N LYS A 747 -24.65 -19.23 34.18
CA LYS A 747 -23.69 -19.50 33.11
C LYS A 747 -22.98 -20.82 33.38
N ALA A 748 -23.17 -21.80 32.51
CA ALA A 748 -22.40 -23.03 32.50
C ALA A 748 -20.92 -22.75 32.19
N PHE A 749 -20.03 -23.54 32.80
CA PHE A 749 -18.60 -23.61 32.49
C PHE A 749 -18.10 -25.04 32.73
N PRO A 750 -17.01 -25.51 32.09
CA PRO A 750 -16.16 -24.85 31.10
C PRO A 750 -16.87 -24.51 29.78
N VAL A 751 -16.16 -23.88 28.85
CA VAL A 751 -16.72 -23.39 27.57
C VAL A 751 -17.36 -24.50 26.71
N SER A 752 -17.02 -25.77 26.92
CA SER A 752 -17.69 -26.90 26.26
C SER A 752 -19.14 -27.12 26.72
N GLU A 753 -19.49 -26.71 27.93
CA GLU A 753 -20.78 -27.02 28.56
C GLU A 753 -21.84 -25.90 28.35
N ILE A 754 -21.53 -24.84 27.58
CA ILE A 754 -22.37 -23.63 27.49
C ILE A 754 -23.75 -23.84 26.88
N ASP A 755 -23.92 -24.90 26.09
CA ASP A 755 -25.18 -25.24 25.40
C ASP A 755 -26.08 -26.22 26.18
N HIS A 756 -25.75 -26.55 27.44
CA HIS A 756 -26.56 -27.46 28.26
C HIS A 756 -27.87 -26.80 28.74
N GLU A 757 -28.99 -27.47 28.48
CA GLU A 757 -30.29 -27.13 29.08
C GLU A 757 -30.23 -27.27 30.60
N VAL A 758 -30.75 -26.29 31.34
CA VAL A 758 -30.75 -26.28 32.81
C VAL A 758 -32.15 -26.47 33.40
N ILE A 759 -32.20 -27.06 34.59
CA ILE A 759 -33.41 -27.20 35.41
C ILE A 759 -33.24 -26.38 36.67
N TRP A 760 -34.17 -25.45 36.88
CA TRP A 760 -34.31 -24.66 38.11
C TRP A 760 -35.25 -25.34 39.11
N SER A 761 -34.96 -25.20 40.40
CA SER A 761 -35.78 -25.74 41.49
C SER A 761 -35.66 -24.92 42.78
N SER A 762 -36.74 -24.90 43.56
CA SER A 762 -36.78 -24.32 44.90
C SER A 762 -36.87 -25.41 45.97
N SER A 763 -36.21 -25.22 47.11
CA SER A 763 -36.33 -26.12 48.26
C SER A 763 -37.68 -26.02 48.98
N ASP A 764 -38.37 -24.88 48.86
CA ASP A 764 -39.74 -24.69 49.37
C ASP A 764 -40.48 -23.62 48.55
N GLU A 765 -41.34 -24.08 47.64
CA GLU A 765 -42.19 -23.23 46.78
C GLU A 765 -43.22 -22.39 47.57
N GLN A 766 -43.41 -22.62 48.87
CA GLN A 766 -44.23 -21.74 49.71
C GLN A 766 -43.47 -20.50 50.19
N VAL A 767 -42.12 -20.57 50.27
CA VAL A 767 -41.25 -19.45 50.64
C VAL A 767 -40.87 -18.65 49.40
N ALA A 768 -40.43 -19.32 48.33
CA ALA A 768 -40.23 -18.70 47.02
C ALA A 768 -40.31 -19.73 45.88
N THR A 769 -40.92 -19.34 44.76
CA THR A 769 -40.85 -20.09 43.49
C THR A 769 -39.73 -19.56 42.60
N VAL A 770 -39.20 -20.40 41.71
CA VAL A 770 -38.29 -19.99 40.63
C VAL A 770 -38.84 -20.50 39.30
N ASP A 771 -38.73 -19.70 38.24
CA ASP A 771 -39.13 -20.11 36.88
C ASP A 771 -37.96 -20.70 36.08
N GLN A 772 -38.24 -21.15 34.85
CA GLN A 772 -37.24 -21.74 33.96
C GLN A 772 -36.13 -20.77 33.49
N ASN A 773 -36.29 -19.46 33.73
CA ASN A 773 -35.34 -18.40 33.35
C ASN A 773 -34.58 -17.85 34.57
N GLY A 774 -34.66 -18.52 35.73
CA GLY A 774 -34.03 -18.07 36.97
C GLY A 774 -34.72 -16.90 37.66
N LEU A 775 -35.95 -16.54 37.28
CA LEU A 775 -36.73 -15.51 37.98
C LEU A 775 -37.31 -16.09 39.28
N VAL A 776 -36.71 -15.71 40.41
CA VAL A 776 -37.23 -16.05 41.74
C VAL A 776 -38.31 -15.05 42.14
N THR A 777 -39.42 -15.54 42.68
CA THR A 777 -40.52 -14.73 43.25
C THR A 777 -40.79 -15.18 44.69
N THR A 778 -40.76 -14.25 45.65
CA THR A 778 -40.95 -14.56 47.08
C THR A 778 -42.44 -14.58 47.47
N ILE A 779 -42.81 -15.49 48.39
CA ILE A 779 -44.21 -15.81 48.71
C ILE A 779 -44.48 -15.81 50.23
N SER A 780 -43.53 -16.25 51.07
CA SER A 780 -43.62 -16.12 52.53
C SER A 780 -42.26 -15.84 53.16
N GLU A 781 -42.24 -15.38 54.42
CA GLU A 781 -41.00 -15.36 55.19
C GLU A 781 -40.43 -16.77 55.35
N GLY A 782 -39.10 -16.89 55.37
CA GLY A 782 -38.40 -18.18 55.46
C GLY A 782 -36.98 -18.15 54.92
N VAL A 783 -36.37 -19.33 54.85
CA VAL A 783 -35.06 -19.55 54.21
C VAL A 783 -35.26 -20.58 53.10
N VAL A 784 -34.79 -20.27 51.90
CA VAL A 784 -35.05 -21.08 50.70
C VAL A 784 -33.75 -21.24 49.89
N THR A 785 -33.47 -22.46 49.45
CA THR A 785 -32.35 -22.76 48.56
C THR A 785 -32.87 -22.91 47.13
N ILE A 786 -32.44 -22.02 46.25
CA ILE A 786 -32.67 -22.10 44.81
C ILE A 786 -31.50 -22.87 44.20
N THR A 787 -31.80 -23.93 43.46
CA THR A 787 -30.81 -24.82 42.84
C THR A 787 -31.02 -24.86 41.33
N VAL A 788 -29.93 -24.76 40.59
CA VAL A 788 -29.90 -24.96 39.13
C VAL A 788 -28.92 -26.08 38.80
N SER A 789 -29.31 -26.99 37.91
CA SER A 789 -28.50 -28.14 37.47
C SER A 789 -28.66 -28.40 35.98
N PHE A 790 -27.69 -29.05 35.34
CA PHE A 790 -27.85 -29.52 33.96
C PHE A 790 -28.98 -30.56 33.87
N ALA A 791 -29.81 -30.48 32.84
CA ALA A 791 -30.97 -31.36 32.62
C ALA A 791 -30.57 -32.81 32.31
N ASP A 792 -29.40 -33.02 31.71
CA ASP A 792 -28.84 -34.33 31.40
C ASP A 792 -27.92 -34.87 32.52
N ASN A 793 -27.47 -34.02 33.44
CA ASN A 793 -26.57 -34.39 34.52
C ASN A 793 -26.79 -33.56 35.81
N GLU A 794 -27.78 -33.96 36.61
CA GLU A 794 -28.13 -33.32 37.90
C GLU A 794 -26.97 -33.21 38.92
N LEU A 795 -25.84 -33.90 38.71
CA LEU A 795 -24.65 -33.77 39.56
C LEU A 795 -23.87 -32.47 39.29
N ILE A 796 -23.93 -31.95 38.07
CA ILE A 796 -23.39 -30.63 37.72
C ILE A 796 -24.47 -29.60 38.08
N ARG A 797 -24.31 -28.99 39.26
CA ARG A 797 -25.28 -28.07 39.83
C ARG A 797 -24.63 -27.01 40.71
N THR A 798 -25.30 -25.88 40.86
CA THR A 798 -25.00 -24.89 41.89
C THR A 798 -26.26 -24.48 42.63
N SER A 799 -26.10 -23.81 43.78
CA SER A 799 -27.23 -23.35 44.58
C SER A 799 -26.91 -22.10 45.38
N VAL A 800 -27.93 -21.26 45.53
CA VAL A 800 -27.95 -20.09 46.40
C VAL A 800 -29.02 -20.25 47.47
N THR A 801 -28.66 -20.01 48.73
CA THR A 801 -29.64 -19.92 49.81
C THR A 801 -29.97 -18.45 50.05
N LEU A 802 -31.25 -18.14 50.06
CA LEU A 802 -31.82 -16.81 50.22
C LEU A 802 -32.59 -16.74 51.54
N ASN A 803 -32.50 -15.60 52.22
CA ASN A 803 -33.41 -15.24 53.30
C ASN A 803 -34.55 -14.42 52.71
N VAL A 804 -35.80 -14.74 53.06
CA VAL A 804 -36.99 -13.97 52.71
C VAL A 804 -37.62 -13.45 53.98
N TYR A 805 -37.85 -12.14 54.05
CA TYR A 805 -38.39 -11.46 55.22
C TYR A 805 -39.84 -11.03 54.99
N ASN A 806 -40.72 -11.07 56.00
CA ASN A 806 -42.08 -10.55 55.85
C ASN A 806 -42.07 -9.01 55.65
N GLN A 807 -41.13 -8.32 56.29
CA GLN A 807 -40.82 -6.90 56.15
C GLN A 807 -39.43 -6.64 56.75
N LEU A 808 -38.83 -5.47 56.45
CA LEU A 808 -37.58 -5.01 57.07
C LEU A 808 -37.77 -3.55 57.53
N ASP A 809 -37.29 -3.21 58.73
CA ASP A 809 -37.31 -1.85 59.27
C ASP A 809 -35.89 -1.33 59.51
N MET A 810 -35.51 -0.20 58.90
CA MET A 810 -34.20 0.44 59.11
C MET A 810 -33.98 0.89 60.56
N ASN A 811 -35.04 1.07 61.35
CA ASN A 811 -34.97 1.40 62.78
C ASN A 811 -34.76 0.16 63.67
N ASN A 812 -34.90 -1.05 63.11
CA ASN A 812 -34.57 -2.30 63.79
C ASN A 812 -33.11 -2.68 63.44
N LEU A 813 -32.24 -2.69 64.44
CA LEU A 813 -30.83 -3.02 64.29
C LEU A 813 -30.58 -4.33 63.54
N PHE A 814 -31.39 -5.36 63.77
CA PHE A 814 -31.19 -6.66 63.12
C PHE A 814 -31.56 -6.62 61.63
N ASP A 815 -32.64 -5.94 61.29
CA ASP A 815 -33.10 -5.82 59.91
C ASP A 815 -32.20 -4.84 59.12
N LEU A 816 -31.74 -3.76 59.77
CA LEU A 816 -30.68 -2.88 59.29
C LEU A 816 -29.39 -3.65 58.97
N ILE A 817 -28.91 -4.48 59.89
CA ILE A 817 -27.76 -5.37 59.65
C ILE A 817 -28.04 -6.37 58.51
N SER A 818 -29.27 -6.87 58.39
CA SER A 818 -29.67 -7.81 57.33
C SER A 818 -29.55 -7.16 55.94
N MET A 819 -29.99 -5.91 55.79
CA MET A 819 -29.94 -5.17 54.53
C MET A 819 -28.52 -4.83 54.05
N TYR A 820 -27.53 -4.77 54.96
CA TYR A 820 -26.12 -4.52 54.64
C TYR A 820 -25.26 -5.81 54.58
N GLN A 821 -25.86 -7.01 54.55
CA GLN A 821 -25.20 -8.24 54.06
C GLN A 821 -25.37 -8.38 52.54
N THR A 822 -24.55 -9.22 51.90
CA THR A 822 -24.64 -9.55 50.47
C THR A 822 -25.04 -11.01 50.25
N ILE A 823 -26.02 -11.29 49.38
CA ILE A 823 -26.37 -12.67 48.96
C ILE A 823 -25.32 -13.27 48.01
N SER A 824 -24.46 -12.44 47.40
CA SER A 824 -23.37 -12.87 46.53
C SER A 824 -22.14 -11.99 46.70
N SER A 825 -20.93 -12.58 46.71
CA SER A 825 -19.68 -11.81 46.59
C SER A 825 -19.24 -11.68 45.13
N LYS A 826 -18.42 -10.67 44.87
CA LYS A 826 -17.87 -10.30 43.56
C LYS A 826 -16.35 -10.08 43.69
N SER A 827 -15.58 -10.57 42.74
CA SER A 827 -14.15 -10.25 42.63
C SER A 827 -13.94 -8.91 41.92
N TYR A 828 -12.96 -8.15 42.39
CA TYR A 828 -12.57 -6.83 41.89
C TYR A 828 -11.11 -6.89 41.44
N TYR A 829 -10.87 -6.31 40.27
CA TYR A 829 -9.56 -6.16 39.65
C TYR A 829 -9.36 -4.67 39.36
N PHE A 830 -8.36 -4.04 39.97
CA PHE A 830 -8.08 -2.62 39.81
C PHE A 830 -6.63 -2.28 40.13
N THR A 831 -6.14 -1.15 39.61
CA THR A 831 -4.79 -0.65 39.89
C THR A 831 -4.73 0.05 41.25
N SER A 832 -3.76 -0.32 42.07
CA SER A 832 -3.30 0.43 43.24
C SER A 832 -2.23 1.44 42.82
N TYR A 833 -2.37 2.70 43.25
CA TYR A 833 -1.58 3.81 42.74
C TYR A 833 -0.57 4.35 43.75
N GLY A 834 0.62 4.67 43.27
CA GLY A 834 1.67 5.29 44.08
C GLY A 834 3.02 5.35 43.36
N ALA A 835 4.12 5.31 44.13
CA ALA A 835 5.48 5.29 43.59
C ALA A 835 5.78 4.14 42.60
N THR A 836 4.99 3.06 42.64
CA THR A 836 4.97 2.02 41.60
C THR A 836 3.58 1.39 41.55
N ASN A 837 2.85 1.56 40.46
CA ASN A 837 1.48 1.04 40.34
C ASN A 837 1.48 -0.51 40.31
N TYR A 838 0.42 -1.15 40.81
CA TYR A 838 0.25 -2.61 40.69
C TYR A 838 -1.21 -3.06 40.70
N THR A 839 -1.52 -4.17 40.01
CA THR A 839 -2.86 -4.76 39.99
C THR A 839 -3.21 -5.42 41.31
N VAL A 840 -4.33 -5.02 41.90
CA VAL A 840 -5.01 -5.68 43.02
C VAL A 840 -6.04 -6.66 42.45
N ASN A 841 -6.04 -7.89 42.97
CA ASN A 841 -7.15 -8.83 42.86
C ASN A 841 -7.71 -9.04 44.27
N THR A 842 -8.99 -8.74 44.50
CA THR A 842 -9.61 -8.79 45.83
C THR A 842 -11.12 -9.03 45.76
N ASN A 843 -11.72 -9.70 46.74
CA ASN A 843 -13.17 -9.97 46.76
C ASN A 843 -13.96 -8.91 47.55
N LYS A 844 -15.25 -8.71 47.25
CA LYS A 844 -16.20 -7.98 48.11
C LYS A 844 -16.37 -8.73 49.46
N SER A 845 -16.40 -7.99 50.57
CA SER A 845 -16.80 -8.53 51.90
C SER A 845 -18.22 -9.11 51.89
N ILE A 846 -18.55 -10.03 52.81
CA ILE A 846 -19.94 -10.56 52.92
C ILE A 846 -20.94 -9.54 53.49
N ALA A 847 -20.44 -8.46 54.08
CA ALA A 847 -21.22 -7.35 54.61
C ALA A 847 -20.47 -6.03 54.41
N SER A 848 -21.18 -4.90 54.38
CA SER A 848 -20.54 -3.56 54.44
C SER A 848 -20.15 -3.16 55.88
N TYR A 849 -20.81 -3.71 56.90
CA TYR A 849 -20.39 -3.56 58.32
C TYR A 849 -19.15 -4.43 58.61
N PHE A 850 -18.22 -3.93 59.43
CA PHE A 850 -16.98 -4.65 59.74
C PHE A 850 -17.04 -5.27 61.15
N TYR A 851 -17.01 -6.61 61.26
CA TYR A 851 -17.36 -7.29 62.51
C TYR A 851 -16.31 -7.23 63.63
N ASP A 852 -15.07 -6.86 63.33
CA ASP A 852 -14.04 -6.59 64.35
C ASP A 852 -14.34 -5.28 65.10
N ARG A 853 -13.94 -5.23 66.38
CA ARG A 853 -14.11 -4.09 67.29
C ARG A 853 -12.80 -3.51 67.82
N ASN A 854 -11.65 -4.14 67.59
CA ASN A 854 -10.36 -3.60 68.01
C ASN A 854 -9.80 -2.65 66.95
N VAL A 855 -10.49 -1.51 66.77
CA VAL A 855 -10.31 -0.60 65.63
C VAL A 855 -9.00 0.18 65.70
N ILE A 856 -8.63 0.71 66.88
CA ILE A 856 -7.34 1.39 67.12
C ILE A 856 -6.50 0.48 68.01
N GLN A 857 -5.25 0.23 67.62
CA GLN A 857 -4.32 -0.65 68.36
C GLN A 857 -3.14 0.10 68.99
N GLN A 858 -2.80 1.30 68.49
CA GLN A 858 -1.73 2.12 69.06
C GLN A 858 -2.10 3.61 69.08
N ASP A 859 -2.24 4.16 70.29
CA ASP A 859 -2.42 5.59 70.53
C ASP A 859 -1.07 6.32 70.63
N ILE A 860 -0.95 7.43 69.92
CA ILE A 860 0.04 8.51 70.08
C ILE A 860 1.50 8.02 70.11
N ILE A 861 2.10 7.86 68.93
CA ILE A 861 3.56 7.95 68.82
C ILE A 861 3.96 9.40 69.14
N GLY A 862 4.69 9.60 70.24
CA GLY A 862 5.08 10.92 70.72
C GLY A 862 5.95 11.70 69.72
N ILE A 863 5.32 12.59 68.95
CA ILE A 863 5.96 13.59 68.10
C ILE A 863 6.56 14.69 68.99
N SER A 864 7.77 15.16 68.66
CA SER A 864 8.53 16.09 69.52
C SER A 864 8.09 17.55 69.38
N ASP A 865 8.31 18.35 70.44
CA ASP A 865 7.81 19.73 70.57
C ASP A 865 8.30 20.72 69.48
N TYR A 866 9.28 20.35 68.65
CA TYR A 866 10.04 21.30 67.82
C TYR A 866 9.48 21.53 66.41
N THR A 867 8.53 20.72 65.95
CA THR A 867 7.90 20.86 64.62
C THR A 867 6.37 20.79 64.65
N ARG A 868 5.78 20.33 65.76
CA ARG A 868 4.35 20.47 66.03
C ARG A 868 3.98 21.96 66.08
N THR A 869 3.28 22.48 65.06
CA THR A 869 2.50 23.70 65.27
C THR A 869 1.29 23.35 66.13
N GLY A 870 1.46 23.36 67.45
CA GLY A 870 0.45 22.99 68.46
C GLY A 870 -0.72 23.96 68.52
N ARG A 871 -1.43 24.05 67.41
CA ARG A 871 -2.47 25.02 67.08
C ARG A 871 -3.76 24.23 66.97
N LEU A 872 -4.72 24.60 67.80
CA LEU A 872 -6.08 24.08 67.68
C LEU A 872 -6.66 24.42 66.31
N MET A 873 -7.67 23.66 65.88
CA MET A 873 -8.44 23.97 64.68
C MET A 873 -9.07 25.37 64.76
N SER A 874 -9.27 25.99 63.59
CA SER A 874 -9.63 27.40 63.48
C SER A 874 -11.13 27.61 63.72
N SER A 875 -11.56 28.77 64.23
CA SER A 875 -12.99 29.05 64.42
C SER A 875 -13.76 28.97 63.10
N ILE A 876 -14.80 28.13 63.05
CA ILE A 876 -15.68 27.97 61.87
C ILE A 876 -16.40 29.32 61.60
N PRO A 877 -16.52 29.78 60.33
CA PRO A 877 -17.25 31.01 60.00
C PRO A 877 -18.74 30.93 60.37
N ASN A 878 -19.35 32.07 60.76
CA ASN A 878 -20.72 32.09 61.33
C ASN A 878 -21.82 31.66 60.34
N GLU A 879 -21.57 31.67 59.03
CA GLU A 879 -22.48 31.13 58.02
C GLU A 879 -22.47 29.59 57.92
N TYR A 880 -21.51 28.90 58.54
CA TYR A 880 -21.43 27.44 58.59
C TYR A 880 -21.76 26.89 59.99
N PRO A 881 -22.38 25.70 60.08
CA PRO A 881 -22.70 25.09 61.36
C PRO A 881 -21.44 24.69 62.12
N SER A 882 -21.44 24.91 63.44
CA SER A 882 -20.44 24.37 64.36
C SER A 882 -21.05 23.23 65.17
N TYR A 883 -20.38 22.08 65.18
CA TYR A 883 -20.91 20.81 65.69
C TYR A 883 -20.34 20.41 67.07
N ASN A 884 -19.15 20.91 67.41
CA ASN A 884 -18.35 20.54 68.58
C ASN A 884 -17.44 21.72 69.02
N GLU A 885 -16.93 21.66 70.25
CA GLU A 885 -16.10 22.73 70.83
C GLU A 885 -14.65 22.78 70.29
N ASP A 886 -14.19 21.70 69.67
CA ASP A 886 -12.86 21.57 69.06
C ASP A 886 -12.75 22.24 67.68
N ASN A 887 -13.86 22.72 67.10
CA ASN A 887 -13.97 23.28 65.73
C ASN A 887 -13.68 22.27 64.60
N ILE A 888 -13.83 20.97 64.85
CA ILE A 888 -13.74 19.96 63.80
C ILE A 888 -15.01 20.03 62.96
N ASN A 889 -14.87 20.19 61.64
CA ASN A 889 -15.99 20.23 60.69
C ASN A 889 -15.93 19.11 59.65
N TRP A 890 -14.75 18.57 59.36
CA TRP A 890 -14.59 17.56 58.30
C TRP A 890 -13.81 16.33 58.78
N ILE A 891 -14.17 15.17 58.25
CA ILE A 891 -13.29 13.99 58.20
C ILE A 891 -12.82 13.85 56.74
N VAL A 892 -11.51 13.89 56.49
CA VAL A 892 -10.96 13.89 55.13
C VAL A 892 -10.26 12.57 54.87
N VAL A 893 -10.70 11.84 53.83
CA VAL A 893 -10.16 10.51 53.47
C VAL A 893 -9.21 10.62 52.28
N HIS A 894 -8.04 9.98 52.43
CA HIS A 894 -6.91 9.98 51.52
C HIS A 894 -6.40 8.56 51.24
N ASP A 895 -5.54 8.39 50.25
CA ASP A 895 -4.68 7.21 50.12
C ASP A 895 -3.20 7.62 50.07
N THR A 896 -2.32 6.83 50.70
CA THR A 896 -0.93 7.24 50.99
C THR A 896 -0.04 7.44 49.76
N ALA A 897 -0.53 7.05 48.57
CA ALA A 897 0.22 6.96 47.32
C ALA A 897 1.57 6.20 47.46
N ASN A 898 1.67 5.31 48.44
CA ASN A 898 2.90 4.60 48.77
C ASN A 898 2.66 3.09 48.68
N THR A 899 2.94 2.55 47.49
CA THR A 899 2.70 1.16 47.11
C THR A 899 3.84 0.21 47.47
N SER A 900 4.94 0.70 48.07
CA SER A 900 5.99 -0.17 48.62
C SER A 900 5.38 -1.18 49.59
N SER A 901 5.73 -2.47 49.48
CA SER A 901 5.16 -3.53 50.32
C SER A 901 5.38 -3.31 51.82
N SER A 902 6.43 -2.57 52.20
CA SER A 902 6.75 -2.18 53.57
C SER A 902 5.99 -0.96 54.09
N ALA A 903 5.15 -0.29 53.28
CA ALA A 903 4.52 0.98 53.62
C ALA A 903 3.24 0.83 54.49
N THR A 904 3.37 0.15 55.62
CA THR A 904 2.30 -0.04 56.63
C THR A 904 1.93 1.26 57.36
N ALA A 905 0.86 1.24 58.15
CA ALA A 905 0.48 2.34 59.03
C ALA A 905 1.62 2.72 60.00
N ALA A 906 2.30 1.72 60.59
CA ALA A 906 3.49 1.92 61.42
C ALA A 906 4.65 2.63 60.71
N MET A 907 4.90 2.34 59.43
CA MET A 907 5.95 3.01 58.67
C MET A 907 5.59 4.45 58.30
N HIS A 908 4.31 4.76 58.06
CA HIS A 908 3.82 6.12 57.90
C HIS A 908 3.86 6.91 59.23
N ALA A 909 3.59 6.27 60.36
CA ALA A 909 3.77 6.83 61.70
C ALA A 909 5.23 7.21 61.96
N LEU A 910 6.14 6.29 61.66
CA LEU A 910 7.59 6.49 61.79
C LEU A 910 8.12 7.55 60.82
N TYR A 911 7.55 7.66 59.61
CA TYR A 911 7.87 8.72 58.66
C TYR A 911 7.53 10.11 59.24
N LEU A 912 6.31 10.32 59.74
CA LEU A 912 5.93 11.57 60.41
C LEU A 912 6.83 11.87 61.61
N HIS A 913 7.10 10.88 62.47
CA HIS A 913 8.01 11.05 63.60
C HIS A 913 9.43 11.44 63.16
N ASN A 914 9.96 10.87 62.08
CA ASN A 914 11.28 11.22 61.55
C ASN A 914 11.31 12.61 60.89
N LEU A 915 10.25 13.01 60.18
CA LEU A 915 10.10 14.39 59.70
C LEU A 915 10.14 15.40 60.86
N THR A 916 9.56 15.04 62.01
CA THR A 916 9.44 15.95 63.17
C THR A 916 10.75 16.19 63.91
N ASN A 917 11.72 15.28 63.79
CA ASN A 917 13.03 15.36 64.44
C ASN A 917 14.15 15.91 63.53
N ASN A 918 13.83 16.31 62.29
CA ASN A 918 14.79 16.88 61.34
C ASN A 918 14.72 18.42 61.32
N PRO A 919 15.68 19.15 61.93
CA PRO A 919 15.64 20.61 62.03
C PRO A 919 15.88 21.34 60.70
N SER A 920 16.24 20.62 59.62
CA SER A 920 16.38 21.17 58.27
C SER A 920 15.11 20.98 57.41
N ASN A 921 14.06 20.37 57.95
CA ASN A 921 12.84 20.07 57.22
C ASN A 921 11.98 21.33 56.98
N THR A 922 11.60 21.56 55.72
CA THR A 922 10.71 22.65 55.27
C THR A 922 9.36 22.16 54.75
N THR A 923 9.10 20.85 54.78
CA THR A 923 7.84 20.25 54.29
C THR A 923 6.73 20.40 55.32
N TYR A 924 5.61 21.00 54.90
CA TYR A 924 4.39 21.12 55.70
C TYR A 924 3.40 20.03 55.27
N VAL A 925 3.66 18.79 55.72
CA VAL A 925 2.80 17.63 55.47
C VAL A 925 2.50 16.92 56.78
N SER A 926 1.23 16.67 57.08
CA SER A 926 0.78 16.00 58.32
C SER A 926 -0.70 15.59 58.25
N TRP A 927 -1.04 14.49 58.92
CA TRP A 927 -2.40 13.93 59.04
C TRP A 927 -2.55 13.22 60.39
N HIS A 928 -3.78 12.84 60.77
CA HIS A 928 -4.09 12.37 62.12
C HIS A 928 -3.99 10.85 62.27
N TYR A 929 -4.48 10.11 61.28
CA TYR A 929 -4.54 8.64 61.30
C TYR A 929 -3.94 8.03 60.05
N THR A 930 -3.29 6.88 60.20
CA THR A 930 -3.05 5.96 59.08
C THR A 930 -3.70 4.60 59.38
N VAL A 931 -4.32 4.02 58.36
CA VAL A 931 -5.04 2.75 58.42
C VAL A 931 -4.40 1.75 57.46
N ASP A 932 -4.20 0.51 57.91
CA ASP A 932 -3.87 -0.63 57.05
C ASP A 932 -4.72 -1.88 57.40
N GLU A 933 -4.43 -3.00 56.75
CA GLU A 933 -5.20 -4.23 56.90
C GLU A 933 -5.05 -4.87 58.30
N ASN A 934 -4.01 -4.49 59.06
CA ASN A 934 -3.64 -5.03 60.38
C ASN A 934 -4.00 -4.07 61.52
N GLU A 935 -3.73 -2.76 61.38
CA GLU A 935 -3.86 -1.77 62.47
C GLU A 935 -4.37 -0.39 62.03
N ILE A 936 -4.67 0.44 63.03
CA ILE A 936 -4.85 1.90 62.90
C ILE A 936 -4.01 2.55 63.98
N ILE A 937 -3.25 3.57 63.57
CA ILE A 937 -2.37 4.35 64.44
C ILE A 937 -2.75 5.83 64.37
N HIS A 938 -2.79 6.45 65.54
CA HIS A 938 -3.17 7.84 65.77
C HIS A 938 -1.91 8.67 66.08
N HIS A 939 -1.57 9.62 65.20
CA HIS A 939 -0.27 10.34 65.23
C HIS A 939 -0.38 11.77 65.77
N ILE A 940 -1.50 12.46 65.47
CA ILE A 940 -1.73 13.87 65.81
C ILE A 940 -3.11 13.99 66.47
N PRO A 941 -3.25 14.69 67.61
CA PRO A 941 -4.53 14.84 68.29
C PRO A 941 -5.62 15.47 67.40
N ASP A 942 -6.81 14.86 67.39
CA ASP A 942 -7.97 15.24 66.56
C ASP A 942 -8.35 16.73 66.51
N ASN A 943 -8.00 17.52 67.53
CA ASN A 943 -8.36 18.94 67.62
C ASN A 943 -7.24 19.91 67.22
N GLU A 944 -6.09 19.39 66.77
CA GLU A 944 -5.02 20.19 66.18
C GLU A 944 -5.18 20.28 64.66
N ARG A 945 -4.74 21.40 64.07
CA ARG A 945 -4.75 21.54 62.61
C ARG A 945 -3.60 20.78 61.95
N ALA A 946 -3.86 20.14 60.82
CA ALA A 946 -2.90 19.35 60.07
C ALA A 946 -2.71 19.89 58.63
N PHE A 947 -1.86 19.26 57.83
CA PHE A 947 -1.50 19.70 56.48
C PHE A 947 -1.54 18.53 55.49
N HIS A 948 -2.76 18.17 55.06
CA HIS A 948 -3.06 17.03 54.19
C HIS A 948 -3.89 17.47 52.97
N ALA A 949 -4.99 18.19 53.17
CA ALA A 949 -6.04 18.47 52.18
C ALA A 949 -5.67 19.42 51.02
N GLY A 950 -4.44 19.97 50.98
CA GLY A 950 -3.96 20.82 49.88
C GLY A 950 -4.65 22.18 49.67
N ASP A 951 -5.68 22.53 50.47
CA ASP A 951 -6.57 23.69 50.27
C ASP A 951 -5.94 25.09 50.46
N GLY A 952 -4.69 25.19 50.91
CA GLY A 952 -4.02 26.46 51.23
C GLY A 952 -4.27 27.02 52.63
N SER A 953 -4.83 26.23 53.56
CA SER A 953 -5.26 26.65 54.91
C SER A 953 -6.43 27.61 54.96
N ARG A 954 -7.35 27.50 53.99
CA ARG A 954 -8.63 28.22 53.94
C ARG A 954 -9.58 27.75 55.06
N LEU A 955 -10.55 28.56 55.44
CA LEU A 955 -11.64 28.15 56.33
C LEU A 955 -12.72 27.36 55.58
N VAL A 956 -13.68 26.78 56.31
CA VAL A 956 -14.86 26.12 55.74
C VAL A 956 -15.59 27.09 54.80
N GLY A 957 -15.87 26.65 53.57
CA GLY A 957 -16.56 27.44 52.54
C GLY A 957 -15.71 28.48 51.79
N GLU A 958 -14.41 28.61 52.08
CA GLU A 958 -13.54 29.55 51.37
C GLU A 958 -12.88 28.89 50.14
N GLY A 959 -13.09 29.49 48.96
CA GLY A 959 -12.43 29.14 47.71
C GLY A 959 -13.35 28.51 46.66
N ASN A 960 -12.77 27.71 45.76
CA ASN A 960 -13.48 27.01 44.67
C ASN A 960 -13.87 25.56 45.05
N TYR A 961 -13.72 25.21 46.33
CA TYR A 961 -13.81 23.85 46.90
C TYR A 961 -14.40 23.96 48.32
N GLU A 962 -14.67 22.84 49.00
CA GLU A 962 -15.34 22.79 50.31
C GLU A 962 -14.67 23.67 51.40
N GLY A 963 -13.34 23.84 51.31
CA GLY A 963 -12.55 24.64 52.26
C GLY A 963 -12.48 24.06 53.67
N GLY A 964 -11.53 24.48 54.49
CA GLY A 964 -11.45 24.01 55.88
C GLY A 964 -10.80 22.63 56.07
N GLY A 965 -10.32 21.97 55.01
CA GLY A 965 -9.75 20.63 55.09
C GLY A 965 -8.48 20.57 55.95
N ASN A 966 -7.60 21.57 55.86
CA ASN A 966 -6.40 21.64 56.70
C ASN A 966 -6.62 22.30 58.08
N THR A 967 -7.64 23.15 58.21
CA THR A 967 -7.86 24.03 59.37
C THR A 967 -8.96 23.55 60.32
N ASN A 968 -9.85 22.69 59.82
CA ASN A 968 -11.05 22.15 60.47
C ASN A 968 -11.26 20.64 60.14
N GLY A 969 -10.26 19.96 59.57
CA GLY A 969 -10.41 18.61 59.02
C GLY A 969 -9.45 17.55 59.58
N ILE A 970 -10.01 16.42 60.02
CA ILE A 970 -9.27 15.23 60.44
C ILE A 970 -8.89 14.40 59.20
N GLY A 971 -7.67 14.56 58.72
CA GLY A 971 -7.10 13.74 57.64
C GLY A 971 -6.78 12.32 58.08
N ILE A 972 -7.27 11.34 57.30
CA ILE A 972 -7.06 9.89 57.44
C ILE A 972 -6.44 9.34 56.15
N GLU A 973 -5.26 8.74 56.28
CA GLU A 973 -4.52 8.11 55.18
C GLU A 973 -4.76 6.60 55.12
N MET A 974 -5.23 6.09 53.97
CA MET A 974 -5.38 4.66 53.70
C MET A 974 -4.11 4.09 53.07
N ALA A 975 -3.51 3.07 53.68
CA ALA A 975 -2.35 2.39 53.12
C ALA A 975 -2.70 1.58 51.86
N VAL A 976 -1.82 1.65 50.85
CA VAL A 976 -1.98 1.01 49.53
C VAL A 976 -0.78 0.12 49.16
N ASN A 977 -0.07 -0.38 50.17
CA ASN A 977 1.16 -1.16 50.09
C ASN A 977 0.99 -2.51 49.36
N LYS A 978 1.89 -2.85 48.44
CA LYS A 978 1.82 -4.08 47.65
C LYS A 978 1.83 -5.34 48.51
N GLY A 979 0.73 -6.07 48.48
CA GLY A 979 0.51 -7.30 49.24
C GLY A 979 -0.49 -7.19 50.39
N SER A 980 -0.97 -5.98 50.73
CA SER A 980 -2.04 -5.80 51.72
C SER A 980 -3.43 -6.17 51.20
N ASP A 981 -4.32 -6.49 52.13
CA ASP A 981 -5.74 -6.60 51.86
C ASP A 981 -6.40 -5.21 51.91
N ILE A 982 -6.17 -4.41 50.87
CA ILE A 982 -6.67 -3.03 50.73
C ILE A 982 -8.19 -2.89 50.94
N TYR A 983 -8.98 -3.93 50.65
CA TYR A 983 -10.42 -3.91 50.91
C TYR A 983 -10.73 -3.96 52.42
N LYS A 984 -9.92 -4.65 53.21
CA LYS A 984 -9.97 -4.67 54.68
C LYS A 984 -9.46 -3.36 55.28
N THR A 985 -8.46 -2.72 54.65
CA THR A 985 -8.07 -1.32 54.95
C THR A 985 -9.27 -0.38 54.81
N TRP A 986 -9.98 -0.42 53.67
CA TRP A 986 -11.16 0.42 53.43
C TRP A 986 -12.28 0.19 54.45
N HIS A 987 -12.59 -1.06 54.79
CA HIS A 987 -13.55 -1.39 55.86
C HIS A 987 -13.18 -0.78 57.21
N LYS A 988 -11.90 -0.87 57.60
CA LYS A 988 -11.38 -0.26 58.82
C LYS A 988 -11.44 1.26 58.78
N THR A 989 -11.13 1.88 57.64
CA THR A 989 -11.22 3.33 57.46
C THR A 989 -12.66 3.80 57.57
N ALA A 990 -13.61 3.12 56.94
CA ALA A 990 -15.03 3.48 57.05
C ALA A 990 -15.54 3.42 58.51
N LYS A 991 -15.12 2.38 59.25
CA LYS A 991 -15.38 2.24 60.70
C LYS A 991 -14.76 3.36 61.54
N LEU A 992 -13.55 3.82 61.19
CA LEU A 992 -12.90 4.97 61.82
C LEU A 992 -13.60 6.30 61.49
N VAL A 993 -14.00 6.50 60.23
CA VAL A 993 -14.77 7.69 59.80
C VAL A 993 -16.05 7.79 60.61
N ALA A 994 -16.84 6.71 60.67
CA ALA A 994 -18.06 6.66 61.49
C ALA A 994 -17.81 6.90 62.98
N MET A 995 -16.70 6.38 63.55
CA MET A 995 -16.29 6.67 64.92
C MET A 995 -16.06 8.16 65.16
N LEU A 996 -15.32 8.82 64.26
CA LEU A 996 -14.97 10.24 64.39
C LEU A 996 -16.18 11.15 64.15
N LEU A 997 -17.04 10.82 63.18
CA LEU A 997 -18.28 11.56 62.92
C LEU A 997 -19.19 11.58 64.17
N VAL A 998 -19.45 10.41 64.79
CA VAL A 998 -20.27 10.32 66.00
C VAL A 998 -19.57 10.93 67.22
N LYS A 999 -18.25 10.78 67.35
CA LYS A 999 -17.46 11.41 68.43
C LYS A 999 -17.57 12.95 68.40
N TYR A 1000 -17.58 13.54 67.21
CA TYR A 1000 -17.58 14.99 67.01
C TYR A 1000 -18.94 15.58 66.59
N ASN A 1001 -20.03 14.81 66.77
CA ASN A 1001 -21.41 15.23 66.53
C ASN A 1001 -21.64 15.75 65.08
N LEU A 1002 -20.91 15.18 64.13
CA LEU A 1002 -20.95 15.53 62.72
C LEU A 1002 -22.07 14.75 61.99
N PRO A 1003 -22.81 15.38 61.07
CA PRO A 1003 -23.65 14.69 60.08
C PRO A 1003 -22.83 13.76 59.19
N ILE A 1004 -23.47 12.79 58.54
CA ILE A 1004 -22.77 11.85 57.66
C ILE A 1004 -22.09 12.54 56.46
N ASP A 1005 -22.70 13.59 55.88
CA ASP A 1005 -22.11 14.36 54.77
C ASP A 1005 -20.86 15.18 55.15
N ASN A 1006 -20.48 15.20 56.42
CA ASN A 1006 -19.25 15.85 56.91
C ASN A 1006 -18.01 14.95 56.86
N TYR A 1007 -18.06 13.76 56.23
CA TYR A 1007 -16.86 13.14 55.66
C TYR A 1007 -16.75 13.44 54.16
N LYS A 1008 -15.52 13.65 53.69
CA LYS A 1008 -15.17 14.09 52.33
C LYS A 1008 -13.91 13.38 51.86
N PHE A 1009 -13.67 13.36 50.56
CA PHE A 1009 -12.40 12.92 49.99
C PHE A 1009 -11.47 14.12 49.81
N HIS A 1010 -10.14 13.90 49.81
CA HIS A 1010 -9.14 14.96 49.56
C HIS A 1010 -9.40 15.73 48.24
N HIS A 1011 -9.97 15.05 47.23
CA HIS A 1011 -10.47 15.65 46.00
C HIS A 1011 -11.39 16.86 46.22
N ASP A 1012 -12.28 16.79 47.22
CA ASP A 1012 -13.33 17.78 47.44
C ASP A 1012 -12.78 19.13 47.99
N PHE A 1013 -11.49 19.15 48.38
CA PHE A 1013 -10.78 20.34 48.91
C PHE A 1013 -9.76 20.95 47.96
N SER A 1014 -9.27 20.19 46.97
CA SER A 1014 -8.15 20.60 46.11
C SER A 1014 -8.26 20.20 44.64
N GLY A 1015 -9.25 19.40 44.25
CA GLY A 1015 -9.41 18.83 42.91
C GLY A 1015 -8.46 17.68 42.57
N LYS A 1016 -7.44 17.40 43.39
CA LYS A 1016 -6.54 16.25 43.21
C LYS A 1016 -7.33 14.94 43.16
N ASP A 1017 -6.95 13.99 42.32
CA ASP A 1017 -7.60 12.67 42.31
C ASP A 1017 -7.09 11.82 43.49
N CYS A 1018 -7.66 12.06 44.68
CA CYS A 1018 -7.31 11.38 45.92
C CYS A 1018 -8.58 11.17 46.77
N PRO A 1019 -8.86 9.96 47.31
CA PRO A 1019 -8.03 8.76 47.26
C PRO A 1019 -8.03 8.11 45.87
N ARG A 1020 -6.86 8.05 45.20
CA ARG A 1020 -6.73 7.70 43.78
C ARG A 1020 -7.20 6.26 43.54
N THR A 1021 -6.75 5.36 44.39
CA THR A 1021 -7.01 3.92 44.28
C THR A 1021 -8.50 3.59 44.44
N LEU A 1022 -9.15 4.13 45.48
CA LEU A 1022 -10.59 3.90 45.72
C LEU A 1022 -11.47 4.52 44.62
N ARG A 1023 -11.07 5.69 44.09
CA ARG A 1023 -11.80 6.40 43.04
C ARG A 1023 -11.68 5.72 41.67
N ASN A 1024 -10.47 5.33 41.25
CA ASN A 1024 -10.25 4.65 39.98
C ASN A 1024 -10.78 3.20 39.99
N ALA A 1025 -10.79 2.52 41.16
CA ALA A 1025 -11.51 1.26 41.34
C ALA A 1025 -13.05 1.39 41.21
N ARG A 1026 -13.59 2.62 41.18
CA ARG A 1026 -15.03 2.94 41.15
C ARG A 1026 -15.82 2.42 42.37
N LEU A 1027 -15.15 2.24 43.51
CA LEU A 1027 -15.72 1.65 44.74
C LEU A 1027 -16.08 2.67 45.83
N THR A 1028 -16.06 3.97 45.51
CA THR A 1028 -16.49 5.05 46.42
C THR A 1028 -17.91 4.87 46.95
N SER A 1029 -18.84 4.36 46.14
CA SER A 1029 -20.24 4.08 46.55
C SER A 1029 -20.34 2.94 47.57
N GLU A 1030 -19.53 1.88 47.42
CA GLU A 1030 -19.47 0.77 48.38
C GLU A 1030 -18.82 1.26 49.69
N PHE A 1031 -17.80 2.11 49.61
CA PHE A 1031 -17.22 2.77 50.80
C PHE A 1031 -18.24 3.67 51.53
N ARG A 1032 -19.18 4.32 50.80
CA ARG A 1032 -20.29 5.05 51.45
C ARG A 1032 -21.18 4.09 52.26
N LYS A 1033 -21.62 2.98 51.66
CA LYS A 1033 -22.36 1.91 52.37
C LYS A 1033 -21.65 1.42 53.63
N MET A 1034 -20.31 1.30 53.62
CA MET A 1034 -19.54 0.92 54.82
C MET A 1034 -19.57 2.00 55.92
N VAL A 1035 -19.52 3.29 55.56
CA VAL A 1035 -19.59 4.40 56.52
C VAL A 1035 -21.00 4.54 57.10
N GLU A 1036 -22.03 4.45 56.25
CA GLU A 1036 -23.44 4.56 56.62
C GLU A 1036 -23.81 3.58 57.74
N ILE A 1037 -23.56 2.28 57.54
CA ILE A 1037 -23.96 1.24 58.50
C ILE A 1037 -23.19 1.37 59.83
N GLU A 1038 -21.89 1.71 59.80
CA GLU A 1038 -21.13 1.98 61.03
C GLU A 1038 -21.63 3.27 61.72
N TYR A 1039 -22.01 4.31 60.97
CA TYR A 1039 -22.48 5.58 61.52
C TYR A 1039 -23.83 5.41 62.22
N GLU A 1040 -24.83 4.81 61.56
CA GLU A 1040 -26.17 4.63 62.12
C GLU A 1040 -26.16 3.74 63.38
N ILE A 1041 -25.41 2.63 63.34
CA ILE A 1041 -25.24 1.76 64.52
C ILE A 1041 -24.60 2.53 65.68
N ARG A 1042 -23.63 3.41 65.41
CA ARG A 1042 -22.95 4.19 66.45
C ARG A 1042 -23.76 5.39 66.93
N LEU A 1043 -24.62 5.95 66.10
CA LEU A 1043 -25.49 7.08 66.46
C LEU A 1043 -26.67 6.60 67.32
N ASN A 1044 -27.34 5.53 66.88
CA ASN A 1044 -28.63 5.10 67.40
C ASN A 1044 -28.57 3.83 68.28
N HIS A 1045 -27.61 2.93 68.05
CA HIS A 1045 -27.50 1.61 68.71
C HIS A 1045 -26.23 1.47 69.58
N LYS A 1046 -25.96 2.49 70.40
CA LYS A 1046 -24.67 2.67 71.12
C LYS A 1046 -24.25 1.51 72.04
N ASP A 1047 -25.20 0.82 72.66
CA ASP A 1047 -24.94 -0.32 73.55
C ASP A 1047 -24.92 -1.67 72.80
N ALA A 1048 -25.05 -1.68 71.47
CA ALA A 1048 -25.13 -2.90 70.68
C ALA A 1048 -23.80 -3.65 70.59
N LYS A 1049 -23.86 -4.93 70.94
CA LYS A 1049 -22.80 -5.91 70.73
C LYS A 1049 -23.15 -6.80 69.53
N ILE A 1050 -22.58 -6.47 68.38
CA ILE A 1050 -22.66 -7.28 67.16
C ILE A 1050 -21.41 -8.19 67.08
N THR A 1051 -21.57 -9.43 66.63
CA THR A 1051 -20.49 -10.37 66.27
C THR A 1051 -20.94 -11.26 65.12
N MET A 1052 -20.06 -11.53 64.16
CA MET A 1052 -20.23 -12.58 63.16
C MET A 1052 -19.39 -13.81 63.58
N LYS A 1053 -19.81 -15.00 63.16
CA LYS A 1053 -19.00 -16.21 63.18
C LYS A 1053 -19.21 -16.98 61.87
N SER A 1054 -18.11 -17.33 61.21
CA SER A 1054 -18.14 -18.13 59.98
C SER A 1054 -18.46 -19.60 60.26
N ASN A 1055 -19.29 -20.20 59.42
CA ASN A 1055 -19.46 -21.65 59.37
C ASN A 1055 -18.54 -22.32 58.33
N TYR A 1056 -17.77 -21.51 57.57
CA TYR A 1056 -16.81 -21.93 56.53
C TYR A 1056 -15.47 -21.18 56.70
N PRO A 1057 -14.75 -21.39 57.82
CA PRO A 1057 -13.54 -20.64 58.18
C PRO A 1057 -12.37 -20.81 57.20
N GLU A 1058 -12.45 -21.76 56.26
CA GLU A 1058 -11.48 -21.97 55.17
C GLU A 1058 -11.67 -21.03 53.97
N TYR A 1059 -12.81 -20.35 53.87
CA TYR A 1059 -13.14 -19.38 52.81
C TYR A 1059 -13.43 -17.97 53.36
N LEU A 1060 -14.03 -17.89 54.55
CA LEU A 1060 -14.60 -16.68 55.15
C LEU A 1060 -14.15 -16.54 56.61
N ASP A 1061 -13.52 -15.42 56.98
CA ASP A 1061 -13.12 -15.13 58.37
C ASP A 1061 -14.27 -14.50 59.20
N ASP A 1062 -14.11 -14.53 60.54
CA ASP A 1062 -15.08 -13.97 61.50
C ASP A 1062 -15.20 -12.43 61.46
N SER A 1063 -14.41 -11.74 60.61
CA SER A 1063 -14.56 -10.29 60.35
C SER A 1063 -15.50 -9.99 59.17
N GLY A 1064 -15.96 -11.02 58.46
CA GLY A 1064 -16.73 -10.90 57.21
C GLY A 1064 -15.88 -11.00 55.93
N ARG A 1065 -14.59 -11.29 56.06
CA ARG A 1065 -13.63 -11.23 54.95
C ARG A 1065 -13.50 -12.57 54.24
N ILE A 1066 -13.72 -12.58 52.93
CA ILE A 1066 -13.39 -13.75 52.09
C ILE A 1066 -11.87 -13.82 51.93
N ILE A 1067 -11.26 -14.76 52.64
CA ILE A 1067 -9.81 -15.04 52.63
C ILE A 1067 -9.41 -15.97 51.48
N LYS A 1068 -10.36 -16.73 50.92
CA LYS A 1068 -10.14 -17.67 49.82
C LYS A 1068 -11.45 -17.95 49.07
N LEU A 1069 -11.40 -18.11 47.75
CA LEU A 1069 -12.53 -18.64 46.98
C LEU A 1069 -12.51 -20.19 46.95
N PRO A 1070 -13.68 -20.85 46.94
CA PRO A 1070 -13.79 -22.28 46.65
C PRO A 1070 -13.41 -22.55 45.18
N LEU A 1071 -13.17 -23.81 44.80
CA LEU A 1071 -12.83 -24.14 43.39
C LEU A 1071 -14.05 -23.96 42.48
N LEU A 1072 -15.13 -24.66 42.81
CA LEU A 1072 -16.46 -24.49 42.21
C LEU A 1072 -17.28 -23.46 43.02
N PRO A 1073 -18.24 -22.77 42.39
CA PRO A 1073 -19.18 -21.92 43.11
C PRO A 1073 -20.01 -22.67 44.14
N MET A 1074 -20.24 -22.04 45.29
CA MET A 1074 -21.08 -22.57 46.37
C MET A 1074 -21.60 -21.46 47.27
N THR A 1075 -22.64 -21.75 48.04
CA THR A 1075 -23.06 -20.88 49.15
C THR A 1075 -22.30 -21.23 50.43
N VAL A 1076 -21.72 -20.21 51.08
CA VAL A 1076 -21.25 -20.28 52.47
C VAL A 1076 -22.29 -19.67 53.41
N SER A 1077 -22.29 -20.08 54.68
CA SER A 1077 -23.13 -19.50 55.73
C SER A 1077 -22.31 -18.99 56.92
N TYR A 1078 -22.92 -18.09 57.69
CA TYR A 1078 -22.34 -17.49 58.88
C TYR A 1078 -23.44 -17.02 59.82
N ASP A 1079 -23.18 -17.10 61.13
CA ASP A 1079 -24.11 -16.68 62.16
C ASP A 1079 -23.76 -15.26 62.61
N VAL A 1080 -24.68 -14.31 62.46
CA VAL A 1080 -24.55 -12.99 63.06
C VAL A 1080 -25.39 -12.94 64.33
N THR A 1081 -24.76 -12.51 65.42
CA THR A 1081 -25.37 -12.36 66.74
C THR A 1081 -25.36 -10.89 67.11
N VAL A 1082 -26.53 -10.38 67.49
CA VAL A 1082 -26.75 -9.01 67.95
C VAL A 1082 -27.23 -9.07 69.39
N THR A 1083 -26.57 -8.34 70.27
CA THR A 1083 -26.97 -8.18 71.67
C THR A 1083 -27.18 -6.69 71.96
N GLU A 1084 -28.40 -6.26 72.20
CA GLU A 1084 -28.75 -4.86 72.50
C GLU A 1084 -29.75 -4.82 73.67
N ASN A 1085 -29.61 -3.84 74.58
CA ASN A 1085 -30.49 -3.66 75.75
C ASN A 1085 -30.68 -4.93 76.64
N GLY A 1086 -29.74 -5.88 76.57
CA GLY A 1086 -29.80 -7.17 77.28
C GLY A 1086 -30.58 -8.29 76.57
N VAL A 1087 -31.15 -8.03 75.39
CA VAL A 1087 -31.71 -9.03 74.48
C VAL A 1087 -30.60 -9.51 73.54
N THR A 1088 -30.55 -10.82 73.24
CA THR A 1088 -29.65 -11.39 72.24
C THR A 1088 -30.46 -12.15 71.20
N GLU A 1089 -30.26 -11.81 69.93
CA GLU A 1089 -30.76 -12.54 68.76
C GLU A 1089 -29.57 -13.07 67.94
N THR A 1090 -29.75 -14.21 67.28
CA THR A 1090 -28.79 -14.78 66.32
C THR A 1090 -29.56 -15.21 65.08
N ARG A 1091 -29.07 -14.83 63.90
CA ARG A 1091 -29.64 -15.15 62.59
C ARG A 1091 -28.53 -15.67 61.69
N THR A 1092 -28.75 -16.80 61.03
CA THR A 1092 -27.81 -17.34 60.03
C THR A 1092 -28.04 -16.63 58.70
N PHE A 1093 -26.96 -16.20 58.06
CA PHE A 1093 -26.97 -15.58 56.74
C PHE A 1093 -26.18 -16.44 55.76
N TYR A 1094 -26.39 -16.16 54.47
CA TYR A 1094 -25.90 -16.95 53.36
C TYR A 1094 -25.31 -16.03 52.29
N THR A 1095 -24.16 -16.40 51.75
CA THR A 1095 -23.54 -15.68 50.62
C THR A 1095 -23.01 -16.68 49.60
N TYR A 1096 -23.45 -16.55 48.37
CA TYR A 1096 -22.91 -17.24 47.21
C TYR A 1096 -21.49 -16.73 46.89
N LEU A 1097 -20.54 -17.65 46.76
CA LEU A 1097 -19.18 -17.41 46.28
C LEU A 1097 -19.08 -17.95 44.85
N PRO A 1098 -18.56 -17.17 43.87
CA PRO A 1098 -18.54 -17.59 42.46
C PRO A 1098 -17.57 -18.74 42.14
N GLY A 1099 -16.71 -19.13 43.09
CA GLY A 1099 -15.61 -20.07 42.84
C GLY A 1099 -14.45 -19.43 42.07
N SER A 1100 -13.31 -20.10 42.04
CA SER A 1100 -12.09 -19.63 41.38
C SER A 1100 -11.94 -20.11 39.93
N LYS A 1101 -12.70 -21.13 39.53
CA LYS A 1101 -12.63 -21.73 38.17
C LYS A 1101 -13.53 -21.04 37.13
N SER A 1102 -14.41 -20.11 37.53
CA SER A 1102 -15.54 -19.60 36.72
C SER A 1102 -15.41 -18.14 36.29
#